data_AF-A0A5B7F622-F1
#
_entry.id   AF-A0A5B7F622-F1
#
_cell.length_a   1.000
_cell.length_b   1.000
_cell.length_c   1.000
_cell.angle_alpha   90.00
_cell.angle_beta   90.00
_cell.angle_gamma   90.00
#
_symmetry.space_group_name_H-M   'P 1'
#
loop_
_entity.id
_entity.type
_entity.pdbx_description
1 polymer ?
#
loop_
_entity_poly.entity_id
_entity_poly.type
_entity_poly.pdbx_seq_one_letter_code
_entity_poly.pdbx_strand_id
1 'polypeptide(L)'
;MRWEWLLLLVGIVVVVVPAEAFVAVVPDTSAIGDTVFHAGMDGPTHYKLDSRRTASYVHKLFHVDRRTGAITSKRSLDCSGTFYTNPVTLWLEAWSDRPGAPLDYATVPLRLVLAGDACLHHAAVLEREVTSWIDTAAFSLPLPDPDPSDPNTLCLRRSQVILRVPDLLPRSLHTCRLDFTSVSDHRVTIEPTGGDLVSLLDTCLSGVTRIKVGVRMTCPELRSPFDHDLMLVLHNAVDAGDEGHIRRIRRQMQTAAPYFERTLEMAHVMEESEKGTAVTTVTATDPESAPLTYSIEAVLDARSQRMFAVDPTSGLITTNTKLDRELVDVHYFRVKAVDKTSSPPRSATTTLQIIVDDANDHEPVFEREEYDTAVRESISVGSTVLTVRATDEDSGPNADLRYTILNPTGANEVFRIDPKSGELSTRLPLDREEHSLYTLTVQAEDEGAAQHRLTATTHVTVTVLDENDNYPQFTERTYTVEVPEDISAAASPVIAHIQASDEDGGKNGQVRYAIIGGNTAGHFTIDGLTGEVRVASPLDHETNRQYRLVVRAQDGGSPPRSNTTQLLVSVRDVNDNSPRFYTPLFQETVQENVHIGYSIVRVQAFDNDARDNALLTYSIEGGGENLPVEVEKAAGWVVTRRELDREENHLYTFTVVARDHGDPPQSASATVVLQIQDQNDNDPVFESKNYDVCVSESDSPGMPVIKVTATDKDENPRLHYAITSGNERGRFSITAQSGRGLISLAQPLDYKQERKYILTVTATDAGGRYDTANVYVNVSDANTFPPQFDNTPYSATVFEDAPEGSTVIMVAASDGDTGENARITYSLSGDTVPEFVIHPSTGAITTSKPLDREVKGGYLLTVTARDNGNPPLSDTTDVEITVVDVNDNPPVFSEPSYRASVSEDAGVGASIIQVRANDADAGLNGRVKYSFEGGNDGKGAFSIDETSGVVRTARMLDRETEQQYSLVAVALDHGAPEQSSTVTVTVDVLDINDNPPMFDTDHIQLYIAENMPVGSTVGEVRARDPDAGSNAHIQYRINGGPDAKNFIMVAHPNEGRAELVTRIDLDYESPKKKYQLNVQATSDPLRSDIPVTVHVVDTNDNAPVLSDFRIIFNNFKNHFPTAPIGRVPAVDADVTDQVSSGHPGG
;
A
#
# COMPACT_ATOMS: atom_id res chain seq x y z
N MET A 1 24.90 28.08 -23.87
CA MET A 1 26.38 28.25 -23.89
C MET A 1 27.01 26.94 -23.42
N ARG A 2 28.23 26.60 -23.90
CA ARG A 2 29.23 25.66 -23.33
C ARG A 2 28.74 24.29 -22.81
N TRP A 3 29.12 23.17 -23.43
CA TRP A 3 30.41 22.45 -23.25
C TRP A 3 30.62 21.89 -21.82
N GLU A 4 31.13 20.69 -21.56
CA GLU A 4 31.41 19.44 -22.32
C GLU A 4 31.91 18.37 -21.29
N TRP A 5 32.28 17.16 -21.74
CA TRP A 5 33.15 16.13 -21.09
C TRP A 5 32.58 15.15 -20.03
N LEU A 6 33.11 13.91 -19.83
CA LEU A 6 33.61 12.84 -20.74
C LEU A 6 34.00 11.53 -19.94
N LEU A 7 34.26 10.40 -20.65
CA LEU A 7 35.09 9.20 -20.27
C LEU A 7 34.49 8.09 -19.35
N LEU A 8 34.80 6.77 -19.48
CA LEU A 8 35.32 5.90 -20.57
C LEU A 8 35.23 4.38 -20.20
N LEU A 9 35.57 3.48 -21.16
CA LEU A 9 36.07 2.07 -21.02
C LEU A 9 35.06 1.00 -20.50
N VAL A 10 34.97 -0.27 -20.97
CA VAL A 10 35.69 -1.18 -21.92
C VAL A 10 34.59 -2.04 -22.64
N GLY A 11 34.70 -2.70 -23.81
CA GLY A 11 35.73 -2.86 -24.87
C GLY A 11 35.57 -4.25 -25.56
N ILE A 12 36.02 -4.41 -26.82
CA ILE A 12 35.82 -5.61 -27.70
C ILE A 12 37.08 -5.85 -28.58
N VAL A 13 37.38 -7.11 -28.99
CA VAL A 13 38.11 -7.62 -30.21
C VAL A 13 38.70 -9.04 -29.93
N VAL A 14 38.19 -10.17 -30.48
CA VAL A 14 38.36 -10.79 -31.85
C VAL A 14 39.64 -11.69 -31.95
N VAL A 15 39.75 -12.90 -32.56
CA VAL A 15 38.90 -13.97 -33.20
C VAL A 15 39.79 -15.25 -33.39
N VAL A 16 39.23 -16.48 -33.59
CA VAL A 16 39.69 -17.65 -34.45
C VAL A 16 38.85 -18.92 -34.09
N VAL A 17 37.95 -19.53 -34.90
CA VAL A 17 37.98 -20.15 -36.27
C VAL A 17 38.43 -21.64 -36.25
N PRO A 18 37.85 -22.62 -37.01
CA PRO A 18 36.55 -22.74 -37.71
C PRO A 18 35.72 -24.03 -37.40
N ALA A 19 34.50 -24.16 -37.96
CA ALA A 19 33.86 -25.43 -38.34
C ALA A 19 32.74 -25.17 -39.39
N GLU A 20 32.57 -26.05 -40.38
CA GLU A 20 31.83 -25.75 -41.62
C GLU A 20 30.36 -26.23 -41.61
N ALA A 21 29.51 -25.49 -40.90
CA ALA A 21 28.07 -25.44 -41.17
C ALA A 21 27.52 -24.09 -40.66
N PHE A 22 26.98 -23.27 -41.55
CA PHE A 22 26.39 -21.98 -41.18
C PHE A 22 24.86 -22.08 -41.16
N VAL A 23 24.26 -21.62 -40.07
CA VAL A 23 22.80 -21.46 -39.96
C VAL A 23 22.45 -20.08 -40.52
N ALA A 24 21.96 -20.06 -41.76
CA ALA A 24 21.37 -18.86 -42.33
C ALA A 24 19.91 -18.73 -41.87
N VAL A 25 19.52 -17.50 -41.53
CA VAL A 25 18.16 -17.15 -41.12
C VAL A 25 17.64 -16.11 -42.10
N VAL A 26 16.65 -16.48 -42.90
CA VAL A 26 16.07 -15.63 -43.96
C VAL A 26 14.55 -15.56 -43.82
N PRO A 27 13.89 -14.47 -44.22
CA PRO A 27 12.43 -14.46 -44.40
C PRO A 27 11.95 -15.63 -45.26
N ASP A 28 10.80 -16.22 -44.91
CA ASP A 28 10.21 -17.35 -45.69
C ASP A 28 9.93 -17.00 -47.16
N THR A 29 9.84 -15.70 -47.48
CA THR A 29 9.63 -15.15 -48.83
C THR A 29 10.90 -14.97 -49.65
N SER A 30 12.10 -15.25 -49.11
CA SER A 30 13.38 -15.03 -49.79
C SER A 30 13.71 -16.11 -50.83
N ALA A 31 14.37 -15.70 -51.93
CA ALA A 31 14.92 -16.63 -52.91
C ALA A 31 16.19 -17.33 -52.35
N ILE A 32 16.49 -18.51 -52.90
CA ILE A 32 17.67 -19.29 -52.49
C ILE A 32 18.93 -18.61 -53.05
N GLY A 33 19.64 -17.85 -52.21
CA GLY A 33 20.91 -17.21 -52.53
C GLY A 33 21.09 -15.78 -52.01
N ASP A 34 20.00 -15.12 -51.59
CA ASP A 34 20.05 -13.72 -51.15
C ASP A 34 20.67 -13.54 -49.76
N THR A 35 21.24 -12.34 -49.53
CA THR A 35 22.09 -12.05 -48.37
C THR A 35 21.32 -11.82 -47.06
N VAL A 36 21.90 -12.31 -45.96
CA VAL A 36 21.32 -12.25 -44.61
C VAL A 36 21.35 -10.84 -44.02
N PHE A 37 20.19 -10.17 -44.08
CA PHE A 37 19.78 -9.03 -43.23
C PHE A 37 20.64 -7.73 -43.31
N HIS A 38 20.65 -7.07 -44.47
CA HIS A 38 20.92 -5.62 -44.52
C HIS A 38 19.65 -4.82 -44.17
N ALA A 39 19.59 -4.26 -42.96
CA ALA A 39 18.45 -3.48 -42.47
C ALA A 39 18.39 -2.06 -43.07
N GLY A 40 17.99 -1.95 -44.34
CA GLY A 40 17.62 -0.68 -44.99
C GLY A 40 16.26 -0.17 -44.50
N MET A 41 16.21 0.35 -43.27
CA MET A 41 14.99 0.83 -42.61
C MET A 41 14.86 2.36 -42.78
N ASP A 42 14.38 2.82 -43.93
CA ASP A 42 14.10 4.25 -44.17
C ASP A 42 12.77 4.67 -43.51
N GLY A 43 12.79 4.76 -42.17
CA GLY A 43 11.68 5.21 -41.33
C GLY A 43 12.16 5.59 -39.93
N PRO A 44 11.41 6.43 -39.17
CA PRO A 44 11.83 6.93 -37.86
C PRO A 44 11.58 5.91 -36.72
N THR A 45 11.88 4.64 -36.96
CA THR A 45 11.65 3.52 -36.04
C THR A 45 12.92 2.72 -35.79
N HIS A 46 13.21 2.46 -34.52
CA HIS A 46 14.26 1.57 -34.05
C HIS A 46 13.65 0.24 -33.58
N TYR A 47 14.39 -0.87 -33.67
CA TYR A 47 13.85 -2.22 -33.48
C TYR A 47 14.69 -3.07 -32.53
N LYS A 48 14.04 -3.93 -31.75
CA LYS A 48 14.69 -4.84 -30.78
C LYS A 48 13.93 -6.15 -30.64
N LEU A 49 14.66 -7.20 -30.26
CA LEU A 49 14.15 -8.56 -30.11
C LEU A 49 13.68 -8.84 -28.67
N ASP A 50 12.39 -9.16 -28.46
CA ASP A 50 11.92 -9.61 -27.13
C ASP A 50 12.08 -11.13 -26.92
N SER A 51 13.13 -11.48 -26.19
CA SER A 51 13.42 -12.83 -25.69
C SER A 51 12.36 -13.49 -24.81
N ARG A 52 11.28 -12.80 -24.40
CA ARG A 52 10.16 -13.37 -23.62
C ARG A 52 9.00 -13.86 -24.51
N ARG A 53 8.80 -13.24 -25.68
CA ARG A 53 7.70 -13.55 -26.62
C ARG A 53 8.10 -14.51 -27.74
N THR A 54 9.39 -14.80 -27.92
CA THR A 54 9.88 -15.84 -28.84
C THR A 54 9.40 -17.24 -28.44
N ALA A 55 8.95 -18.03 -29.41
CA ALA A 55 8.30 -19.31 -29.16
C ALA A 55 9.19 -20.35 -28.44
N SER A 56 8.56 -21.24 -27.66
CA SER A 56 9.23 -22.30 -26.87
C SER A 56 10.23 -23.15 -27.67
N TYR A 57 9.97 -23.39 -28.96
CA TYR A 57 10.86 -24.15 -29.85
C TYR A 57 12.21 -23.45 -30.07
N VAL A 58 12.23 -22.11 -30.18
CA VAL A 58 13.45 -21.30 -30.31
C VAL A 58 14.34 -21.48 -29.09
N HIS A 59 13.75 -21.42 -27.89
CA HIS A 59 14.47 -21.63 -26.63
C HIS A 59 14.96 -23.07 -26.40
N LYS A 60 14.51 -24.07 -27.17
CA LYS A 60 15.06 -25.44 -27.11
C LYS A 60 16.35 -25.59 -27.93
N LEU A 61 16.42 -24.96 -29.11
CA LEU A 61 17.55 -25.10 -30.04
C LEU A 61 18.60 -23.99 -29.92
N PHE A 62 18.21 -22.79 -29.51
CA PHE A 62 19.06 -21.60 -29.43
C PHE A 62 18.98 -20.92 -28.06
N HIS A 63 20.04 -20.20 -27.69
CA HIS A 63 20.11 -19.26 -26.58
C HIS A 63 20.00 -17.84 -27.14
N VAL A 64 19.21 -16.99 -26.50
CA VAL A 64 19.11 -15.56 -26.81
C VAL A 64 19.59 -14.79 -25.57
N ASP A 65 20.65 -14.00 -25.72
CA ASP A 65 21.12 -13.12 -24.66
C ASP A 65 20.13 -11.96 -24.46
N ARG A 66 19.56 -11.88 -23.24
CA ARG A 66 18.54 -10.92 -22.86
C ARG A 66 19.02 -9.47 -22.75
N ARG A 67 20.34 -9.22 -22.74
CA ARG A 67 20.93 -7.87 -22.73
C ARG A 67 21.42 -7.43 -24.11
N THR A 68 22.04 -8.33 -24.87
CA THR A 68 22.68 -7.98 -26.15
C THR A 68 21.85 -8.33 -27.38
N GLY A 69 20.84 -9.20 -27.26
CA GLY A 69 20.07 -9.73 -28.39
C GLY A 69 20.79 -10.82 -29.20
N ALA A 70 22.03 -11.17 -28.84
CA ALA A 70 22.81 -12.17 -29.56
C ALA A 70 22.17 -13.58 -29.46
N ILE A 71 22.16 -14.30 -30.59
CA ILE A 71 21.60 -15.66 -30.71
C ILE A 71 22.75 -16.65 -30.92
N THR A 72 22.79 -17.72 -30.13
CA THR A 72 23.79 -18.81 -30.26
C THR A 72 23.10 -20.19 -30.20
N SER A 73 23.63 -21.21 -30.89
CA SER A 73 23.05 -22.55 -30.84
C SER A 73 23.36 -23.27 -29.51
N LYS A 74 22.42 -24.09 -29.03
CA LYS A 74 22.58 -24.86 -27.79
C LYS A 74 23.13 -26.28 -27.99
N ARG A 75 23.18 -26.76 -29.24
CA ARG A 75 23.68 -28.09 -29.64
C ARG A 75 24.26 -28.03 -31.05
N SER A 76 25.08 -29.03 -31.40
CA SER A 76 25.36 -29.37 -32.79
C SER A 76 24.07 -29.83 -33.48
N LEU A 77 23.93 -29.51 -34.76
CA LEU A 77 22.90 -30.03 -35.66
C LEU A 77 23.54 -31.08 -36.58
N ASP A 78 22.76 -32.03 -37.07
CA ASP A 78 23.27 -33.23 -37.77
C ASP A 78 22.56 -33.44 -39.12
N CYS A 79 23.32 -33.69 -40.20
CA CYS A 79 22.83 -33.66 -41.59
C CYS A 79 22.03 -34.94 -41.95
N SER A 80 20.79 -35.00 -41.44
CA SER A 80 19.88 -36.15 -41.56
C SER A 80 18.57 -35.82 -42.29
N GLY A 81 18.64 -34.94 -43.30
CA GLY A 81 17.57 -34.74 -44.32
C GLY A 81 16.23 -34.18 -43.83
N THR A 82 16.12 -33.77 -42.56
CA THR A 82 14.87 -33.30 -41.96
C THR A 82 14.66 -31.82 -42.18
N PHE A 83 13.71 -31.47 -43.06
CA PHE A 83 13.24 -30.10 -43.21
C PHE A 83 12.48 -29.66 -41.94
N TYR A 84 13.07 -28.77 -41.14
CA TYR A 84 12.37 -28.10 -40.04
C TYR A 84 11.43 -27.02 -40.59
N THR A 85 10.23 -27.43 -41.02
CA THR A 85 9.17 -26.56 -41.56
C THR A 85 8.42 -25.75 -40.50
N ASN A 86 8.88 -25.74 -39.25
CA ASN A 86 8.38 -24.82 -38.22
C ASN A 86 9.04 -23.44 -38.45
N PRO A 87 8.30 -22.39 -38.85
CA PRO A 87 8.86 -21.05 -38.96
C PRO A 87 9.34 -20.57 -37.58
N VAL A 88 10.54 -20.00 -37.54
CA VAL A 88 11.08 -19.36 -36.33
C VAL A 88 10.51 -17.95 -36.27
N THR A 89 9.29 -17.81 -35.74
CA THR A 89 8.68 -16.49 -35.53
C THR A 89 9.46 -15.73 -34.45
N LEU A 90 10.29 -14.79 -34.90
CA LEU A 90 10.88 -13.78 -34.05
C LEU A 90 9.94 -12.57 -33.99
N TRP A 91 9.71 -12.08 -32.78
CA TRP A 91 8.92 -10.87 -32.52
C TRP A 91 9.87 -9.69 -32.39
N LEU A 92 9.74 -8.71 -33.28
CA LEU A 92 10.48 -7.46 -33.24
C LEU A 92 9.59 -6.35 -32.70
N GLU A 93 10.03 -5.73 -31.61
CA GLU A 93 9.43 -4.56 -30.99
C GLU A 93 9.98 -3.31 -31.69
N ALA A 94 9.09 -2.52 -32.30
CA ALA A 94 9.43 -1.21 -32.85
C ALA A 94 9.23 -0.12 -31.78
N TRP A 95 10.13 0.86 -31.72
CA TRP A 95 9.87 2.14 -31.04
C TRP A 95 10.27 3.35 -31.87
N SER A 96 9.65 4.48 -31.57
CA SER A 96 9.93 5.78 -32.17
C SER A 96 9.94 6.85 -31.08
N ASP A 97 10.84 7.81 -31.17
CA ASP A 97 11.01 8.87 -30.18
C ASP A 97 9.95 10.00 -30.34
N ARG A 98 8.82 9.71 -31.00
CA ARG A 98 7.71 10.63 -31.24
C ARG A 98 6.44 10.14 -30.51
N PRO A 99 5.80 10.97 -29.67
CA PRO A 99 4.58 10.55 -28.96
C PRO A 99 3.40 10.38 -29.93
N GLY A 100 2.62 9.31 -29.74
CA GLY A 100 1.32 9.11 -30.41
C GLY A 100 1.29 8.20 -31.64
N ALA A 101 2.42 7.62 -32.06
CA ALA A 101 2.42 6.55 -33.07
C ALA A 101 2.17 5.17 -32.42
N PRO A 102 1.34 4.29 -33.01
CA PRO A 102 1.14 2.93 -32.49
C PRO A 102 2.42 2.09 -32.60
N LEU A 103 2.80 1.48 -31.48
CA LEU A 103 3.99 0.63 -31.34
C LEU A 103 3.60 -0.82 -31.66
N ASP A 104 3.73 -1.22 -32.93
CA ASP A 104 3.30 -2.53 -33.38
C ASP A 104 4.44 -3.58 -33.38
N TYR A 105 4.12 -4.84 -33.09
CA TYR A 105 5.08 -5.93 -33.06
C TYR A 105 5.05 -6.71 -34.38
N ALA A 106 6.07 -6.54 -35.21
CA ALA A 106 6.18 -7.30 -36.45
C ALA A 106 6.54 -8.77 -36.17
N THR A 107 5.67 -9.68 -36.58
CA THR A 107 5.99 -11.11 -36.73
C THR A 107 6.66 -11.34 -38.07
N VAL A 108 7.92 -11.76 -38.06
CA VAL A 108 8.61 -12.20 -39.29
C VAL A 108 8.66 -13.73 -39.29
N PRO A 109 8.03 -14.42 -40.27
CA PRO A 109 8.26 -15.84 -40.48
C PRO A 109 9.66 -16.03 -41.05
N LEU A 110 10.53 -16.70 -40.28
CA LEU A 110 11.92 -16.93 -40.65
C LEU A 110 12.18 -18.42 -40.86
N ARG A 111 12.81 -18.71 -42.00
CA ARG A 111 13.27 -20.03 -42.38
C ARG A 111 14.70 -20.25 -41.87
N LEU A 112 14.91 -21.38 -41.22
CA LEU A 112 16.24 -21.91 -40.92
C LEU A 112 16.77 -22.66 -42.15
N VAL A 113 17.92 -22.23 -42.66
CA VAL A 113 18.65 -22.93 -43.72
C VAL A 113 20.01 -23.36 -43.20
N LEU A 114 20.24 -24.67 -43.16
CA LEU A 114 21.58 -25.24 -42.98
C LEU A 114 22.26 -25.29 -44.35
N ALA A 115 23.33 -24.50 -44.51
CA ALA A 115 24.09 -24.44 -45.75
C ALA A 115 25.52 -25.00 -45.55
N GLY A 116 25.89 -25.95 -46.41
CA GLY A 116 27.18 -26.65 -46.42
C GLY A 116 27.09 -27.96 -47.21
N ASP A 117 28.20 -28.42 -47.79
CA ASP A 117 28.23 -29.47 -48.83
C ASP A 117 27.84 -30.89 -48.35
N ALA A 118 27.55 -31.07 -47.06
CA ALA A 118 27.34 -32.38 -46.43
C ALA A 118 25.87 -32.88 -46.43
N CYS A 119 24.91 -32.12 -46.94
CA CYS A 119 23.47 -32.32 -46.68
C CYS A 119 22.65 -32.78 -47.92
N LEU A 120 23.11 -33.84 -48.62
CA LEU A 120 22.41 -34.43 -49.78
C LEU A 120 21.73 -35.78 -49.45
N HIS A 121 20.57 -36.04 -50.07
CA HIS A 121 19.81 -37.31 -50.04
C HIS A 121 19.42 -37.70 -51.47
N HIS A 122 19.21 -39.00 -51.75
CA HIS A 122 18.27 -39.51 -52.78
C HIS A 122 18.15 -41.06 -52.84
N ALA A 123 19.27 -41.79 -52.70
CA ALA A 123 19.36 -43.20 -53.14
C ALA A 123 18.28 -44.19 -52.62
N ALA A 124 17.92 -44.14 -51.32
CA ALA A 124 17.15 -45.21 -50.67
C ALA A 124 15.66 -45.29 -51.02
N VAL A 125 15.11 -44.30 -51.74
CA VAL A 125 13.71 -44.31 -52.20
C VAL A 125 13.60 -44.97 -53.57
N LEU A 126 14.51 -44.63 -54.50
CA LEU A 126 14.52 -45.15 -55.87
C LEU A 126 14.67 -46.68 -55.91
N GLU A 127 15.47 -47.24 -54.99
CA GLU A 127 15.75 -48.67 -54.86
C GLU A 127 14.48 -49.51 -54.60
N ARG A 128 13.45 -48.89 -54.00
CA ARG A 128 12.22 -49.56 -53.59
C ARG A 128 11.18 -49.68 -54.72
N GLU A 129 11.11 -48.68 -55.61
CA GLU A 129 10.24 -48.77 -56.79
C GLU A 129 10.81 -49.72 -57.86
N VAL A 130 12.13 -49.68 -58.09
CA VAL A 130 12.82 -50.61 -59.01
C VAL A 130 12.53 -52.07 -58.63
N THR A 131 12.54 -52.38 -57.34
CA THR A 131 12.25 -53.73 -56.82
C THR A 131 10.81 -54.18 -57.16
N SER A 132 9.82 -53.28 -57.16
CA SER A 132 8.41 -53.64 -57.36
C SER A 132 8.02 -53.88 -58.82
N TRP A 133 8.81 -53.43 -59.80
CA TRP A 133 8.53 -53.66 -61.23
C TRP A 133 8.98 -55.06 -61.67
N ILE A 134 10.03 -55.60 -61.04
CA ILE A 134 10.71 -56.87 -61.37
C ILE A 134 9.79 -58.10 -61.21
N ASP A 135 8.72 -58.03 -60.42
CA ASP A 135 7.76 -59.13 -60.24
C ASP A 135 6.76 -59.27 -61.44
N THR A 136 6.83 -58.40 -62.45
CA THR A 136 5.89 -58.37 -63.58
C THR A 136 6.28 -59.36 -64.70
N ALA A 137 5.85 -60.62 -64.57
CA ALA A 137 6.45 -61.73 -65.33
C ALA A 137 6.15 -61.83 -66.85
N ALA A 138 5.03 -61.30 -67.38
CA ALA A 138 4.68 -61.40 -68.81
C ALA A 138 3.59 -60.42 -69.29
N PHE A 139 3.59 -60.11 -70.58
CA PHE A 139 2.54 -59.36 -71.29
C PHE A 139 2.04 -60.13 -72.53
N SER A 140 0.75 -60.03 -72.85
CA SER A 140 0.14 -60.65 -74.04
C SER A 140 -0.50 -59.59 -74.93
N LEU A 141 -0.25 -59.67 -76.24
CA LEU A 141 -0.59 -58.64 -77.23
C LEU A 141 -1.07 -59.31 -78.54
N PRO A 142 -2.18 -58.87 -79.14
CA PRO A 142 -2.53 -59.28 -80.51
C PRO A 142 -1.55 -58.63 -81.51
N LEU A 143 -1.34 -59.29 -82.66
CA LEU A 143 -0.57 -58.70 -83.76
C LEU A 143 -1.44 -57.69 -84.55
N PRO A 144 -0.86 -56.59 -85.08
CA PRO A 144 -1.59 -55.62 -85.90
C PRO A 144 -2.00 -56.23 -87.25
N ASP A 145 -3.12 -55.72 -87.81
CA ASP A 145 -3.99 -56.34 -88.83
C ASP A 145 -3.30 -57.10 -90.00
N PRO A 146 -3.91 -58.22 -90.47
CA PRO A 146 -3.38 -59.00 -91.60
C PRO A 146 -3.39 -58.24 -92.93
N ASP A 147 -2.48 -58.63 -93.82
CA ASP A 147 -2.41 -58.09 -95.19
C ASP A 147 -3.69 -58.51 -95.96
N PRO A 148 -4.46 -57.57 -96.55
CA PRO A 148 -5.75 -57.87 -97.17
C PRO A 148 -5.66 -58.74 -98.45
N SER A 149 -4.48 -59.25 -98.79
CA SER A 149 -4.25 -60.20 -99.88
C SER A 149 -4.20 -61.68 -99.44
N ASP A 150 -4.02 -62.00 -98.16
CA ASP A 150 -4.23 -63.34 -97.57
C ASP A 150 -4.63 -63.23 -96.08
N PRO A 151 -5.91 -63.41 -95.72
CA PRO A 151 -6.38 -63.30 -94.33
C PRO A 151 -5.72 -64.29 -93.35
N ASN A 152 -5.20 -65.42 -93.83
CA ASN A 152 -4.76 -66.52 -92.97
C ASN A 152 -3.24 -66.55 -92.72
N THR A 153 -2.46 -65.63 -93.30
CA THR A 153 -1.01 -65.49 -92.99
C THR A 153 -0.64 -64.07 -92.58
N LEU A 154 -0.47 -63.86 -91.26
CA LEU A 154 0.00 -62.59 -90.71
C LEU A 154 1.54 -62.61 -90.56
N CYS A 155 2.20 -61.69 -91.27
CA CYS A 155 3.65 -61.66 -91.40
C CYS A 155 4.24 -60.27 -91.15
N LEU A 156 5.18 -60.20 -90.21
CA LEU A 156 5.93 -58.99 -89.88
C LEU A 156 7.01 -58.75 -90.96
N ARG A 157 7.11 -57.52 -91.44
CA ARG A 157 8.11 -57.12 -92.44
C ARG A 157 9.42 -56.67 -91.77
N ARG A 158 10.53 -56.79 -92.49
CA ARG A 158 11.85 -56.38 -92.01
C ARG A 158 11.86 -54.90 -91.59
N SER A 159 12.38 -54.62 -90.40
CA SER A 159 12.39 -53.30 -89.73
C SER A 159 11.01 -52.73 -89.37
N GLN A 160 9.94 -53.52 -89.41
CA GLN A 160 8.64 -53.13 -88.84
C GLN A 160 8.70 -53.12 -87.31
N VAL A 161 8.25 -52.02 -86.69
CA VAL A 161 8.09 -51.89 -85.23
C VAL A 161 6.87 -52.70 -84.79
N ILE A 162 7.05 -53.47 -83.72
CA ILE A 162 6.03 -54.31 -83.08
C ILE A 162 5.50 -53.61 -81.81
N LEU A 163 6.40 -53.06 -81.00
CA LEU A 163 6.10 -52.39 -79.73
C LEU A 163 7.27 -51.48 -79.32
N ARG A 164 7.00 -50.40 -78.58
CA ARG A 164 8.03 -49.62 -77.87
C ARG A 164 8.21 -50.16 -76.47
N VAL A 165 9.41 -50.62 -76.11
CA VAL A 165 9.67 -51.20 -74.78
C VAL A 165 9.69 -50.15 -73.65
N PRO A 166 10.21 -48.91 -73.83
CA PRO A 166 10.17 -47.89 -72.78
C PRO A 166 8.76 -47.45 -72.35
N ASP A 167 7.77 -47.55 -73.24
CA ASP A 167 6.37 -47.18 -72.96
C ASP A 167 5.68 -48.15 -71.95
N LEU A 168 6.35 -49.24 -71.56
CA LEU A 168 5.90 -50.19 -70.52
C LEU A 168 6.36 -49.81 -69.09
N LEU A 169 7.05 -48.68 -68.89
CA LEU A 169 7.60 -48.27 -67.58
C LEU A 169 6.73 -47.24 -66.83
N PRO A 170 6.62 -47.34 -65.48
CA PRO A 170 6.02 -46.30 -64.64
C PRO A 170 6.79 -44.98 -64.73
N ARG A 171 6.07 -43.83 -64.75
CA ARG A 171 6.63 -42.49 -65.01
C ARG A 171 7.80 -42.06 -64.12
N SER A 172 7.92 -42.60 -62.90
CA SER A 172 9.03 -42.30 -61.98
C SER A 172 10.38 -42.85 -62.43
N LEU A 173 10.40 -43.91 -63.24
CA LEU A 173 11.63 -44.60 -63.68
C LEU A 173 12.16 -44.12 -65.05
N HIS A 174 11.47 -43.18 -65.73
CA HIS A 174 11.87 -42.65 -67.05
C HIS A 174 13.17 -41.81 -67.01
N THR A 175 13.69 -41.51 -65.82
CA THR A 175 15.00 -40.86 -65.62
C THR A 175 16.16 -41.86 -65.58
N CYS A 176 15.88 -43.17 -65.51
CA CYS A 176 16.89 -44.22 -65.58
C CYS A 176 17.18 -44.60 -67.05
N ARG A 177 18.44 -44.91 -67.34
CA ARG A 177 18.88 -45.36 -68.67
C ARG A 177 18.64 -46.86 -68.82
N LEU A 178 18.08 -47.27 -69.95
CA LEU A 178 17.93 -48.67 -70.36
C LEU A 178 18.98 -49.04 -71.40
N ASP A 179 19.68 -50.15 -71.21
CA ASP A 179 20.53 -50.80 -72.20
C ASP A 179 20.02 -52.24 -72.40
N PHE A 180 19.66 -52.63 -73.63
CA PHE A 180 19.04 -53.94 -73.92
C PHE A 180 20.11 -55.03 -74.05
N THR A 181 19.93 -56.17 -73.36
CA THR A 181 20.99 -57.18 -73.17
C THR A 181 20.82 -58.44 -74.02
N SER A 182 19.58 -58.87 -74.29
CA SER A 182 19.31 -60.01 -75.19
C SER A 182 17.86 -60.01 -75.71
N VAL A 183 17.60 -60.78 -76.76
CA VAL A 183 16.24 -61.14 -77.22
C VAL A 183 16.25 -62.62 -77.57
N SER A 184 15.26 -63.41 -77.11
CA SER A 184 15.32 -64.88 -77.23
C SER A 184 14.94 -65.44 -78.59
N ASP A 185 14.24 -64.66 -79.43
CA ASP A 185 13.92 -65.02 -80.80
C ASP A 185 14.82 -64.23 -81.76
N HIS A 186 15.64 -64.96 -82.52
CA HIS A 186 16.63 -64.41 -83.44
C HIS A 186 16.02 -63.72 -84.69
N ARG A 187 14.69 -63.77 -84.85
CA ARG A 187 13.95 -63.13 -85.93
C ARG A 187 13.58 -61.67 -85.62
N VAL A 188 13.74 -61.23 -84.37
CA VAL A 188 13.50 -59.84 -83.91
C VAL A 188 14.73 -59.27 -83.19
N THR A 189 14.77 -57.94 -83.04
CA THR A 189 15.76 -57.23 -82.20
C THR A 189 15.16 -55.96 -81.63
N ILE A 190 15.92 -55.20 -80.84
CA ILE A 190 15.51 -53.90 -80.33
C ILE A 190 16.43 -52.82 -80.90
N GLU A 191 15.85 -51.71 -81.36
CA GLU A 191 16.62 -50.59 -81.88
C GLU A 191 17.40 -49.87 -80.75
N PRO A 192 18.76 -49.85 -80.76
CA PRO A 192 19.55 -49.37 -79.63
C PRO A 192 19.39 -47.88 -79.27
N THR A 193 18.77 -47.09 -80.16
CA THR A 193 18.57 -45.64 -80.00
C THR A 193 17.15 -45.23 -79.61
N GLY A 194 16.17 -46.15 -79.70
CA GLY A 194 14.76 -45.87 -79.41
C GLY A 194 14.11 -46.82 -78.41
N GLY A 195 14.59 -48.07 -78.31
CA GLY A 195 13.93 -49.11 -77.51
C GLY A 195 12.73 -49.77 -78.22
N ASP A 196 12.61 -49.58 -79.53
CA ASP A 196 11.56 -50.19 -80.36
C ASP A 196 11.92 -51.63 -80.69
N LEU A 197 11.03 -52.58 -80.37
CA LEU A 197 11.13 -53.99 -80.78
C LEU A 197 10.76 -54.10 -82.25
N VAL A 198 11.69 -54.55 -83.09
CA VAL A 198 11.57 -54.59 -84.56
C VAL A 198 11.89 -55.96 -85.13
N SER A 199 11.25 -56.34 -86.25
CA SER A 199 11.60 -57.57 -86.97
C SER A 199 12.94 -57.44 -87.71
N LEU A 200 13.85 -58.39 -87.54
CA LEU A 200 15.16 -58.42 -88.23
C LEU A 200 15.07 -58.92 -89.68
N LEU A 201 13.99 -59.62 -90.01
CA LEU A 201 13.70 -60.26 -91.29
C LEU A 201 12.19 -60.17 -91.59
N ASP A 202 11.80 -60.41 -92.84
CA ASP A 202 10.40 -60.71 -93.14
C ASP A 202 10.06 -62.09 -92.55
N THR A 203 9.01 -62.20 -91.74
CA THR A 203 8.72 -63.40 -90.94
C THR A 203 7.24 -63.53 -90.58
N CYS A 204 6.65 -64.67 -90.91
CA CYS A 204 5.30 -65.04 -90.52
C CYS A 204 5.27 -65.71 -89.14
N LEU A 205 4.28 -65.38 -88.31
CA LEU A 205 4.12 -65.91 -86.95
C LEU A 205 2.83 -66.74 -86.85
N SER A 206 2.97 -68.05 -86.66
CA SER A 206 1.86 -69.00 -86.66
C SER A 206 1.18 -69.11 -85.29
N GLY A 207 -0.08 -68.67 -85.18
CA GLY A 207 -0.96 -68.93 -84.04
C GLY A 207 -0.61 -68.14 -82.78
N VAL A 208 0.41 -68.60 -82.02
CA VAL A 208 0.90 -67.94 -80.79
C VAL A 208 2.43 -68.06 -80.72
N THR A 209 3.14 -66.92 -80.59
CA THR A 209 4.60 -66.84 -80.44
C THR A 209 4.97 -66.21 -79.09
N ARG A 210 6.07 -66.64 -78.46
CA ARG A 210 6.57 -66.08 -77.19
C ARG A 210 8.01 -65.61 -77.33
N ILE A 211 8.32 -64.41 -76.85
CA ILE A 211 9.61 -63.72 -77.01
C ILE A 211 10.03 -63.15 -75.65
N LYS A 212 11.22 -63.49 -75.17
CA LYS A 212 11.85 -62.79 -74.04
C LYS A 212 12.74 -61.65 -74.51
N VAL A 213 12.79 -60.59 -73.70
CA VAL A 213 13.67 -59.42 -73.86
C VAL A 213 14.43 -59.20 -72.55
N GLY A 214 15.75 -59.31 -72.60
CA GLY A 214 16.63 -58.93 -71.49
C GLY A 214 16.91 -57.42 -71.49
N VAL A 215 16.75 -56.77 -70.35
CA VAL A 215 16.96 -55.33 -70.15
C VAL A 215 17.86 -55.08 -68.95
N ARG A 216 18.86 -54.19 -69.11
CA ARG A 216 19.66 -53.63 -68.02
C ARG A 216 19.24 -52.19 -67.75
N MET A 217 18.86 -51.87 -66.52
CA MET A 217 18.52 -50.51 -66.10
C MET A 217 19.65 -49.90 -65.25
N THR A 218 20.00 -48.65 -65.53
CA THR A 218 21.00 -47.85 -64.80
C THR A 218 20.42 -46.50 -64.40
N CYS A 219 20.17 -46.32 -63.11
CA CYS A 219 19.69 -45.06 -62.54
C CYS A 219 20.88 -44.26 -61.97
N PRO A 220 21.04 -42.94 -62.22
CA PRO A 220 22.21 -42.17 -61.78
C PRO A 220 22.45 -42.13 -60.27
N GLU A 221 21.42 -42.45 -59.47
CA GLU A 221 21.39 -42.28 -58.02
C GLU A 221 21.45 -43.63 -57.26
N LEU A 222 21.44 -44.75 -57.98
CA LEU A 222 21.60 -46.10 -57.45
C LEU A 222 23.01 -46.63 -57.73
N ARG A 223 23.57 -47.41 -56.80
CA ARG A 223 24.98 -47.82 -56.83
C ARG A 223 25.29 -48.99 -57.77
N SER A 224 24.29 -49.61 -58.38
CA SER A 224 24.43 -50.77 -59.26
C SER A 224 23.40 -50.78 -60.40
N PRO A 225 23.75 -51.31 -61.59
CA PRO A 225 22.77 -51.69 -62.61
C PRO A 225 21.88 -52.85 -62.12
N PHE A 226 20.68 -52.96 -62.70
CA PHE A 226 19.73 -54.06 -62.46
C PHE A 226 19.38 -54.75 -63.79
N ASP A 227 19.34 -56.08 -63.81
CA ASP A 227 19.01 -56.88 -65.00
C ASP A 227 17.65 -57.60 -64.82
N HIS A 228 16.79 -57.58 -65.85
CA HIS A 228 15.48 -58.26 -65.85
C HIS A 228 15.13 -58.83 -67.24
N ASP A 229 14.26 -59.85 -67.28
CA ASP A 229 14.02 -60.73 -68.44
C ASP A 229 12.51 -60.78 -68.77
N LEU A 230 12.03 -59.81 -69.55
CA LEU A 230 10.60 -59.52 -69.79
C LEU A 230 10.01 -60.42 -70.88
N MET A 231 8.87 -61.07 -70.63
CA MET A 231 8.22 -62.00 -71.57
C MET A 231 7.06 -61.32 -72.33
N LEU A 232 7.04 -61.48 -73.65
CA LEU A 232 5.98 -61.03 -74.56
C LEU A 232 5.32 -62.21 -75.27
N VAL A 233 3.99 -62.19 -75.42
CA VAL A 233 3.19 -63.23 -76.10
C VAL A 233 2.38 -62.57 -77.22
N LEU A 234 2.50 -63.10 -78.44
CA LEU A 234 1.92 -62.54 -79.68
C LEU A 234 0.98 -63.56 -80.33
N HIS A 235 -0.23 -63.18 -80.76
CA HIS A 235 -1.22 -64.14 -81.30
C HIS A 235 -2.08 -63.65 -82.48
N ASN A 236 -2.68 -64.60 -83.21
CA ASN A 236 -3.51 -64.44 -84.42
C ASN A 236 -4.82 -65.30 -84.34
N ALA A 237 -5.82 -65.08 -85.20
CA ALA A 237 -7.17 -65.69 -85.06
C ALA A 237 -7.76 -66.32 -86.36
N VAL A 238 -8.81 -67.15 -86.19
CA VAL A 238 -9.77 -67.75 -87.17
C VAL A 238 -9.49 -69.17 -87.76
N ASP A 239 -10.25 -70.14 -87.22
CA ASP A 239 -10.95 -71.32 -87.79
C ASP A 239 -10.26 -72.47 -88.60
N ALA A 240 -11.07 -73.46 -89.00
CA ALA A 240 -10.71 -74.88 -89.20
C ALA A 240 -11.44 -75.57 -90.38
N GLY A 241 -11.09 -76.82 -90.73
CA GLY A 241 -11.98 -77.72 -91.52
C GLY A 241 -11.37 -78.86 -92.38
N ASP A 242 -11.71 -80.10 -92.00
CA ASP A 242 -12.11 -81.28 -92.83
C ASP A 242 -11.10 -82.08 -93.72
N GLU A 243 -11.49 -83.32 -94.04
CA GLU A 243 -10.73 -84.39 -94.71
C GLU A 243 -11.04 -84.56 -96.22
N GLY A 244 -10.29 -85.46 -96.89
CA GLY A 244 -10.87 -86.24 -97.99
C GLY A 244 -9.89 -86.86 -99.00
N HIS A 245 -9.72 -88.20 -98.96
CA HIS A 245 -9.15 -88.92 -100.11
C HIS A 245 -9.65 -90.37 -100.32
N ILE A 246 -9.94 -90.67 -101.61
CA ILE A 246 -10.03 -91.99 -102.27
C ILE A 246 -11.24 -92.89 -101.93
N ARG A 247 -12.21 -92.91 -102.86
CA ARG A 247 -13.05 -94.08 -103.18
C ARG A 247 -12.99 -94.43 -104.68
N ARG A 248 -12.37 -95.56 -105.03
CA ARG A 248 -12.40 -96.25 -106.34
C ARG A 248 -11.83 -97.66 -106.10
N ILE A 249 -12.34 -98.79 -106.60
CA ILE A 249 -13.09 -99.13 -107.84
C ILE A 249 -14.18 -100.19 -107.51
N ARG A 250 -15.23 -100.36 -108.35
CA ARG A 250 -16.33 -101.34 -108.16
C ARG A 250 -16.75 -102.05 -109.46
N ARG A 251 -16.77 -103.39 -109.46
CA ARG A 251 -17.29 -104.42 -110.42
C ARG A 251 -16.59 -105.76 -110.09
N GLN A 252 -16.99 -106.99 -110.41
CA GLN A 252 -18.14 -107.67 -111.08
C GLN A 252 -18.10 -109.17 -110.59
N MET A 253 -19.06 -110.09 -110.74
CA MET A 253 -20.37 -110.15 -111.42
C MET A 253 -21.34 -111.13 -110.70
N GLN A 254 -22.42 -111.55 -111.36
CA GLN A 254 -23.56 -112.37 -110.92
C GLN A 254 -23.27 -113.85 -110.53
N THR A 255 -23.74 -114.27 -109.35
CA THR A 255 -24.67 -115.41 -109.13
C THR A 255 -25.52 -115.06 -107.89
N ALA A 256 -26.83 -115.40 -107.85
CA ALA A 256 -27.77 -114.83 -106.88
C ALA A 256 -28.46 -115.86 -105.97
N ALA A 257 -28.82 -115.39 -104.78
CA ALA A 257 -29.66 -116.04 -103.76
C ALA A 257 -30.97 -115.22 -103.60
N PRO A 258 -31.94 -115.62 -102.76
CA PRO A 258 -32.95 -114.69 -102.25
C PRO A 258 -32.34 -113.38 -101.76
N TYR A 259 -33.08 -112.27 -101.88
CA TYR A 259 -32.62 -110.94 -101.53
C TYR A 259 -33.73 -110.10 -100.89
N PHE A 260 -33.35 -109.16 -100.03
CA PHE A 260 -34.20 -108.04 -99.62
C PHE A 260 -33.95 -106.88 -100.60
N GLU A 261 -34.98 -106.14 -101.00
CA GLU A 261 -34.80 -105.01 -101.94
C GLU A 261 -33.93 -103.90 -101.35
N ARG A 262 -34.01 -103.70 -100.03
CA ARG A 262 -33.20 -102.77 -99.26
C ARG A 262 -32.23 -103.51 -98.35
N THR A 263 -31.01 -102.99 -98.23
CA THR A 263 -29.98 -103.46 -97.28
C THR A 263 -30.16 -102.91 -95.86
N LEU A 264 -31.03 -101.91 -95.72
CA LEU A 264 -31.53 -101.37 -94.47
C LEU A 264 -33.02 -101.07 -94.68
N GLU A 265 -33.89 -101.72 -93.91
CA GLU A 265 -35.23 -101.19 -93.66
C GLU A 265 -35.18 -100.25 -92.45
N MET A 266 -36.07 -99.26 -92.45
CA MET A 266 -36.27 -98.35 -91.33
C MET A 266 -37.74 -98.40 -90.93
N ALA A 267 -38.00 -98.47 -89.62
CA ALA A 267 -39.32 -98.48 -89.04
C ALA A 267 -39.37 -97.54 -87.84
N HIS A 268 -40.57 -97.06 -87.55
CA HIS A 268 -40.87 -96.13 -86.48
C HIS A 268 -41.94 -96.74 -85.58
N VAL A 269 -41.84 -96.52 -84.28
CA VAL A 269 -42.81 -96.94 -83.29
C VAL A 269 -42.76 -95.96 -82.13
N MET A 270 -43.91 -95.38 -81.74
CA MET A 270 -43.99 -94.55 -80.54
C MET A 270 -43.52 -95.34 -79.32
N GLU A 271 -42.82 -94.71 -78.41
CA GLU A 271 -42.62 -95.28 -77.08
C GLU A 271 -43.93 -95.42 -76.31
N GLU A 272 -43.85 -95.97 -75.09
CA GLU A 272 -45.00 -96.37 -74.27
C GLU A 272 -45.93 -97.41 -74.94
N SER A 273 -45.70 -97.76 -76.21
CA SER A 273 -46.48 -98.68 -77.03
C SER A 273 -46.67 -100.04 -76.38
N GLU A 274 -47.93 -100.43 -76.24
CA GLU A 274 -48.32 -101.69 -75.63
C GLU A 274 -47.76 -102.92 -76.35
N LYS A 275 -47.63 -104.02 -75.59
CA LYS A 275 -47.06 -105.27 -76.08
C LYS A 275 -47.88 -105.86 -77.25
N GLY A 276 -47.22 -106.09 -78.37
CA GLY A 276 -47.82 -106.67 -79.58
C GLY A 276 -48.18 -105.64 -80.65
N THR A 277 -47.85 -104.36 -80.42
CA THR A 277 -47.98 -103.28 -81.41
C THR A 277 -47.17 -103.62 -82.67
N ALA A 278 -47.78 -103.50 -83.85
CA ALA A 278 -47.15 -103.79 -85.13
C ALA A 278 -46.25 -102.63 -85.58
N VAL A 279 -44.99 -102.93 -85.88
CA VAL A 279 -43.94 -101.94 -86.15
C VAL A 279 -43.65 -101.84 -87.66
N THR A 280 -43.38 -102.98 -88.30
CA THR A 280 -43.16 -103.07 -89.77
C THR A 280 -43.24 -104.51 -90.24
N THR A 281 -43.27 -104.75 -91.55
CA THR A 281 -43.22 -106.09 -92.16
C THR A 281 -42.04 -106.18 -93.13
N VAL A 282 -40.98 -106.89 -92.74
CA VAL A 282 -39.75 -107.00 -93.53
C VAL A 282 -39.77 -108.28 -94.35
N THR A 283 -39.90 -108.13 -95.69
CA THR A 283 -40.03 -109.27 -96.62
C THR A 283 -38.84 -109.37 -97.58
N ALA A 284 -38.48 -110.61 -97.94
CA ALA A 284 -37.48 -110.92 -98.95
C ALA A 284 -38.14 -111.53 -100.19
N THR A 285 -37.53 -111.28 -101.35
CA THR A 285 -37.93 -111.89 -102.63
C THR A 285 -36.96 -113.02 -102.97
N ASP A 286 -37.49 -114.21 -103.25
CA ASP A 286 -36.72 -115.30 -103.86
C ASP A 286 -36.98 -115.32 -105.38
N PRO A 287 -35.95 -115.21 -106.24
CA PRO A 287 -36.11 -115.31 -107.70
C PRO A 287 -36.73 -116.63 -108.19
N GLU A 288 -36.62 -117.70 -107.40
CA GLU A 288 -37.17 -119.04 -107.69
C GLU A 288 -38.59 -119.21 -107.10
N SER A 289 -39.15 -118.17 -106.44
CA SER A 289 -40.49 -118.13 -105.81
C SER A 289 -40.72 -119.16 -104.69
N ALA A 290 -39.66 -119.55 -103.99
CA ALA A 290 -39.72 -120.46 -102.84
C ALA A 290 -40.29 -119.79 -101.57
N PRO A 291 -40.97 -120.56 -100.68
CA PRO A 291 -41.48 -120.02 -99.41
C PRO A 291 -40.34 -119.83 -98.38
N LEU A 292 -40.14 -118.59 -97.96
CA LEU A 292 -39.07 -118.19 -97.03
C LEU A 292 -39.51 -118.28 -95.55
N THR A 293 -38.56 -118.49 -94.64
CA THR A 293 -38.76 -118.31 -93.18
C THR A 293 -37.95 -117.13 -92.66
N TYR A 294 -38.54 -116.30 -91.81
CA TYR A 294 -37.91 -115.11 -91.22
C TYR A 294 -37.45 -115.33 -89.76
N SER A 295 -36.40 -114.59 -89.35
CA SER A 295 -35.90 -114.53 -87.97
C SER A 295 -35.12 -113.22 -87.74
N ILE A 296 -35.20 -112.63 -86.54
CA ILE A 296 -34.44 -111.41 -86.17
C ILE A 296 -33.42 -111.66 -85.05
N GLU A 297 -32.25 -111.04 -85.20
CA GLU A 297 -31.13 -111.07 -84.25
C GLU A 297 -30.68 -109.63 -83.96
N ALA A 298 -30.61 -109.21 -82.69
CA ALA A 298 -30.18 -107.86 -82.33
C ALA A 298 -28.67 -107.66 -82.56
N VAL A 299 -28.27 -106.51 -83.08
CA VAL A 299 -26.92 -106.26 -83.63
C VAL A 299 -26.02 -105.45 -82.70
N LEU A 300 -26.58 -104.48 -81.96
CA LEU A 300 -25.83 -103.60 -81.07
C LEU A 300 -26.11 -103.88 -79.59
N ASP A 301 -27.39 -103.94 -79.19
CA ASP A 301 -27.80 -104.18 -77.81
C ASP A 301 -28.59 -105.50 -77.67
N ALA A 302 -28.14 -106.36 -76.76
CA ALA A 302 -28.80 -107.62 -76.43
C ALA A 302 -30.15 -107.45 -75.70
N ARG A 303 -30.42 -106.27 -75.10
CA ARG A 303 -31.74 -105.92 -74.53
C ARG A 303 -32.81 -105.92 -75.62
N SER A 304 -32.51 -105.35 -76.78
CA SER A 304 -33.44 -105.23 -77.93
C SER A 304 -33.97 -106.59 -78.41
N GLN A 305 -33.21 -107.67 -78.26
CA GLN A 305 -33.63 -109.04 -78.57
C GLN A 305 -34.89 -109.49 -77.79
N ARG A 306 -35.22 -108.82 -76.68
CA ARG A 306 -36.44 -109.06 -75.88
C ARG A 306 -37.54 -108.03 -76.13
N MET A 307 -37.20 -106.84 -76.62
CA MET A 307 -38.15 -105.76 -76.86
C MET A 307 -38.99 -105.96 -78.13
N PHE A 308 -38.49 -106.74 -79.11
CA PHE A 308 -39.18 -106.99 -80.38
C PHE A 308 -39.21 -108.48 -80.74
N ALA A 309 -40.23 -108.88 -81.52
CA ALA A 309 -40.39 -110.23 -82.07
C ALA A 309 -40.70 -110.16 -83.57
N VAL A 310 -40.42 -111.23 -84.31
CA VAL A 310 -40.83 -111.39 -85.73
C VAL A 310 -41.71 -112.62 -85.90
N ASP A 311 -42.77 -112.50 -86.70
CA ASP A 311 -43.51 -113.63 -87.19
C ASP A 311 -42.70 -114.35 -88.29
N PRO A 312 -42.39 -115.66 -88.13
CA PRO A 312 -41.48 -116.36 -89.03
C PRO A 312 -42.06 -116.65 -90.42
N THR A 313 -43.34 -116.37 -90.68
CA THR A 313 -44.02 -116.67 -91.96
C THR A 313 -44.32 -115.44 -92.80
N SER A 314 -44.65 -114.32 -92.15
CA SER A 314 -45.03 -113.06 -92.80
C SER A 314 -43.92 -112.00 -92.77
N GLY A 315 -42.95 -112.12 -91.85
CA GLY A 315 -41.94 -111.09 -91.62
C GLY A 315 -42.46 -109.87 -90.85
N LEU A 316 -43.68 -109.92 -90.31
CA LEU A 316 -44.25 -108.89 -89.44
C LEU A 316 -43.44 -108.82 -88.14
N ILE A 317 -43.04 -107.62 -87.74
CA ILE A 317 -42.30 -107.33 -86.51
C ILE A 317 -43.18 -106.55 -85.55
N THR A 318 -43.23 -107.00 -84.31
CA THR A 318 -44.07 -106.42 -83.24
C THR A 318 -43.25 -106.11 -82.01
N THR A 319 -43.72 -105.15 -81.20
CA THR A 319 -43.22 -104.97 -79.83
C THR A 319 -43.51 -106.24 -79.00
N ASN A 320 -42.65 -106.52 -78.03
CA ASN A 320 -42.75 -107.66 -77.11
C ASN A 320 -42.59 -107.23 -75.64
N THR A 321 -42.14 -106.01 -75.38
CA THR A 321 -42.32 -105.26 -74.13
C THR A 321 -42.94 -103.91 -74.46
N LYS A 322 -43.26 -103.11 -73.43
CA LYS A 322 -43.32 -101.66 -73.57
C LYS A 322 -41.95 -101.12 -74.03
N LEU A 323 -41.92 -99.93 -74.60
CA LEU A 323 -40.71 -99.22 -75.02
C LEU A 323 -40.58 -97.93 -74.21
N ASP A 324 -39.34 -97.51 -73.98
CA ASP A 324 -38.92 -96.28 -73.29
C ASP A 324 -37.65 -95.83 -74.03
N ARG A 325 -37.65 -94.59 -74.52
CA ARG A 325 -36.69 -94.03 -75.49
C ARG A 325 -35.51 -93.39 -74.78
N GLU A 326 -35.74 -92.80 -73.60
CA GLU A 326 -34.73 -92.20 -72.73
C GLU A 326 -33.64 -93.24 -72.38
N LEU A 327 -34.04 -94.50 -72.22
CA LEU A 327 -33.13 -95.63 -72.01
C LEU A 327 -32.49 -96.16 -73.31
N VAL A 328 -33.23 -96.21 -74.43
CA VAL A 328 -32.73 -96.57 -75.78
C VAL A 328 -33.61 -96.01 -76.92
N ASP A 329 -33.09 -95.03 -77.66
CA ASP A 329 -33.73 -94.36 -78.80
C ASP A 329 -33.80 -95.20 -80.09
N VAL A 330 -32.76 -95.97 -80.41
CA VAL A 330 -32.65 -96.70 -81.69
C VAL A 330 -32.16 -98.13 -81.52
N HIS A 331 -32.98 -99.07 -82.02
CA HIS A 331 -32.66 -100.49 -82.02
C HIS A 331 -32.27 -101.01 -83.41
N TYR A 332 -31.19 -101.79 -83.48
CA TYR A 332 -30.70 -102.39 -84.72
C TYR A 332 -30.80 -103.91 -84.70
N PHE A 333 -31.47 -104.47 -85.70
CA PHE A 333 -31.66 -105.90 -85.91
C PHE A 333 -31.11 -106.35 -87.25
N ARG A 334 -30.68 -107.61 -87.33
CA ARG A 334 -30.40 -108.33 -88.57
C ARG A 334 -31.57 -109.26 -88.84
N VAL A 335 -32.37 -108.92 -89.86
CA VAL A 335 -33.47 -109.76 -90.35
C VAL A 335 -32.89 -110.77 -91.33
N LYS A 336 -33.03 -112.05 -91.02
CA LYS A 336 -32.58 -113.16 -91.88
C LYS A 336 -33.78 -113.87 -92.48
N ALA A 337 -33.79 -113.98 -93.81
CA ALA A 337 -34.73 -114.82 -94.55
C ALA A 337 -34.01 -116.06 -95.07
N VAL A 338 -34.60 -117.23 -94.89
CA VAL A 338 -33.99 -118.51 -95.27
C VAL A 338 -34.92 -119.26 -96.22
N ASP A 339 -34.44 -119.57 -97.42
CA ASP A 339 -35.00 -120.63 -98.24
C ASP A 339 -34.51 -121.98 -97.69
N LYS A 340 -35.45 -122.88 -97.42
CA LYS A 340 -35.20 -124.23 -96.92
C LYS A 340 -35.37 -125.31 -97.99
N THR A 341 -35.67 -124.92 -99.23
CA THR A 341 -35.95 -125.84 -100.34
C THR A 341 -34.71 -126.10 -101.22
N SER A 342 -33.79 -125.13 -101.34
CA SER A 342 -32.45 -125.35 -101.89
C SER A 342 -31.56 -126.17 -100.93
N SER A 343 -30.58 -126.87 -101.51
CA SER A 343 -29.59 -127.66 -100.77
C SER A 343 -28.19 -127.43 -101.35
N PRO A 344 -27.23 -126.86 -100.60
CA PRO A 344 -27.39 -126.31 -99.25
C PRO A 344 -28.36 -125.11 -99.23
N PRO A 345 -29.11 -124.90 -98.13
CA PRO A 345 -30.12 -123.85 -98.03
C PRO A 345 -29.51 -122.45 -98.10
N ARG A 346 -30.11 -121.59 -98.93
CA ARG A 346 -29.66 -120.22 -99.16
C ARG A 346 -30.38 -119.24 -98.22
N SER A 347 -29.68 -118.22 -97.75
CA SER A 347 -30.27 -117.20 -96.87
C SER A 347 -29.85 -115.78 -97.22
N ALA A 348 -30.81 -114.88 -97.26
CA ALA A 348 -30.61 -113.44 -97.30
C ALA A 348 -30.50 -112.87 -95.87
N THR A 349 -29.83 -111.73 -95.72
CA THR A 349 -29.90 -110.89 -94.53
C THR A 349 -30.02 -109.43 -94.91
N THR A 350 -30.90 -108.69 -94.25
CA THR A 350 -30.92 -107.23 -94.26
C THR A 350 -30.80 -106.71 -92.82
N THR A 351 -30.45 -105.43 -92.68
CA THR A 351 -30.55 -104.73 -91.40
C THR A 351 -31.94 -104.11 -91.28
N LEU A 352 -32.52 -104.10 -90.10
CA LEU A 352 -33.64 -103.25 -89.73
C LEU A 352 -33.17 -102.30 -88.64
N GLN A 353 -33.39 -101.01 -88.84
CA GLN A 353 -33.33 -100.00 -87.81
C GLN A 353 -34.76 -99.70 -87.37
N ILE A 354 -35.05 -99.86 -86.07
CA ILE A 354 -36.28 -99.39 -85.45
C ILE A 354 -35.90 -98.14 -84.67
N ILE A 355 -36.46 -97.00 -85.05
CA ILE A 355 -36.41 -95.76 -84.30
C ILE A 355 -37.62 -95.77 -83.36
N VAL A 356 -37.39 -95.46 -82.09
CA VAL A 356 -38.45 -95.18 -81.13
C VAL A 356 -38.80 -93.70 -81.27
N ASP A 357 -40.07 -93.40 -81.56
CA ASP A 357 -40.58 -92.05 -81.64
C ASP A 357 -41.01 -91.55 -80.25
N ASP A 358 -40.72 -90.28 -80.00
CA ASP A 358 -40.74 -89.59 -78.71
C ASP A 358 -42.15 -89.32 -78.14
N ALA A 359 -42.32 -89.49 -76.83
CA ALA A 359 -43.49 -89.06 -76.06
C ALA A 359 -43.14 -87.95 -75.05
N ASN A 360 -44.11 -87.08 -74.74
CA ASN A 360 -43.93 -85.99 -73.79
C ASN A 360 -44.34 -86.47 -72.38
N ASP A 361 -43.46 -87.19 -71.68
CA ASP A 361 -43.77 -87.79 -70.37
C ASP A 361 -42.78 -87.47 -69.23
N HIS A 362 -41.68 -86.77 -69.50
CA HIS A 362 -40.88 -86.07 -68.50
C HIS A 362 -41.29 -84.59 -68.39
N GLU A 363 -41.01 -83.96 -67.24
CA GLU A 363 -41.31 -82.54 -67.00
C GLU A 363 -40.03 -81.71 -66.84
N PRO A 364 -40.01 -80.42 -67.25
CA PRO A 364 -38.80 -79.62 -67.23
C PRO A 364 -38.21 -79.46 -65.82
N VAL A 365 -36.97 -79.90 -65.57
CA VAL A 365 -36.34 -79.80 -64.23
C VAL A 365 -35.32 -78.67 -64.17
N PHE A 366 -35.50 -77.70 -63.26
CA PHE A 366 -34.51 -76.63 -63.02
C PHE A 366 -33.23 -77.15 -62.34
N GLU A 367 -32.07 -76.58 -62.68
CA GLU A 367 -30.77 -76.89 -62.04
C GLU A 367 -30.77 -76.58 -60.52
N ARG A 368 -31.71 -75.76 -60.03
CA ARG A 368 -31.89 -75.38 -58.62
C ARG A 368 -33.35 -75.15 -58.26
N GLU A 369 -33.70 -75.40 -57.00
CA GLU A 369 -35.01 -75.03 -56.44
C GLU A 369 -35.18 -73.50 -56.37
N GLU A 370 -34.12 -72.78 -55.96
CA GLU A 370 -34.08 -71.31 -55.85
C GLU A 370 -32.76 -70.72 -56.43
N TYR A 371 -32.83 -69.47 -56.93
CA TYR A 371 -31.69 -68.72 -57.46
C TYR A 371 -31.57 -67.32 -56.82
N ASP A 372 -30.58 -67.11 -55.97
CA ASP A 372 -30.26 -65.77 -55.44
C ASP A 372 -29.19 -65.07 -56.30
N THR A 373 -29.36 -63.76 -56.51
CA THR A 373 -28.32 -62.87 -57.04
C THR A 373 -28.41 -61.47 -56.43
N ALA A 374 -27.33 -60.70 -56.57
CA ALA A 374 -27.23 -59.34 -56.11
C ALA A 374 -26.62 -58.44 -57.21
N VAL A 375 -27.32 -57.38 -57.58
CA VAL A 375 -26.92 -56.46 -58.66
C VAL A 375 -26.95 -55.01 -58.16
N ARG A 376 -25.97 -54.21 -58.56
CA ARG A 376 -25.94 -52.77 -58.30
C ARG A 376 -27.09 -52.08 -59.01
N GLU A 377 -27.69 -51.06 -58.41
CA GLU A 377 -28.76 -50.31 -59.08
C GLU A 377 -28.27 -49.56 -60.34
N SER A 378 -27.01 -49.13 -60.31
CA SER A 378 -26.26 -48.52 -61.42
C SER A 378 -26.07 -49.41 -62.66
N ILE A 379 -26.60 -50.63 -62.67
CA ILE A 379 -26.55 -51.57 -63.80
C ILE A 379 -27.30 -51.01 -65.02
N SER A 380 -26.64 -50.99 -66.19
CA SER A 380 -27.26 -50.45 -67.40
C SER A 380 -28.43 -51.29 -67.88
N VAL A 381 -29.51 -50.63 -68.31
CA VAL A 381 -30.73 -51.28 -68.82
C VAL A 381 -30.41 -52.23 -69.99
N GLY A 382 -30.91 -53.46 -69.91
CA GLY A 382 -30.67 -54.52 -70.88
C GLY A 382 -29.55 -55.48 -70.51
N SER A 383 -28.80 -55.23 -69.42
CA SER A 383 -27.73 -56.10 -68.94
C SER A 383 -28.26 -57.40 -68.33
N THR A 384 -27.51 -58.47 -68.51
CA THR A 384 -27.72 -59.78 -67.86
C THR A 384 -27.60 -59.66 -66.33
N VAL A 385 -28.57 -60.23 -65.63
CA VAL A 385 -28.67 -60.29 -64.15
C VAL A 385 -28.29 -61.69 -63.65
N LEU A 386 -28.84 -62.73 -64.29
CA LEU A 386 -28.40 -64.12 -64.21
C LEU A 386 -28.99 -64.93 -65.39
N THR A 387 -28.67 -66.21 -65.46
CA THR A 387 -29.33 -67.17 -66.35
C THR A 387 -29.90 -68.29 -65.50
N VAL A 388 -31.24 -68.48 -65.52
CA VAL A 388 -31.84 -69.71 -64.98
C VAL A 388 -31.72 -70.82 -66.03
N ARG A 389 -31.74 -72.07 -65.58
CA ARG A 389 -31.60 -73.22 -66.46
C ARG A 389 -32.45 -74.37 -65.99
N ALA A 390 -33.17 -74.96 -66.93
CA ALA A 390 -33.83 -76.24 -66.78
C ALA A 390 -33.36 -77.19 -67.89
N THR A 391 -33.58 -78.48 -67.68
CA THR A 391 -33.32 -79.57 -68.62
C THR A 391 -34.54 -80.48 -68.63
N ASP A 392 -34.86 -80.98 -69.81
CA ASP A 392 -35.82 -82.08 -69.98
C ASP A 392 -35.10 -83.34 -70.46
N GLU A 393 -35.70 -84.51 -70.27
CA GLU A 393 -35.10 -85.79 -70.70
C GLU A 393 -35.68 -86.30 -72.04
N ASP A 394 -36.84 -85.79 -72.49
CA ASP A 394 -37.56 -86.10 -73.75
C ASP A 394 -36.79 -85.68 -75.03
N SER A 395 -37.44 -85.42 -76.18
CA SER A 395 -36.75 -84.98 -77.41
C SER A 395 -37.46 -84.02 -78.35
N GLY A 396 -36.65 -83.26 -79.09
CA GLY A 396 -37.12 -82.26 -80.03
C GLY A 396 -38.08 -81.28 -79.35
N PRO A 397 -39.28 -81.02 -79.89
CA PRO A 397 -40.26 -80.11 -79.28
C PRO A 397 -40.59 -80.41 -77.82
N ASN A 398 -40.57 -81.68 -77.40
CA ASN A 398 -40.93 -82.09 -76.05
C ASN A 398 -39.81 -81.74 -75.03
N ALA A 399 -38.57 -81.57 -75.48
CA ALA A 399 -37.43 -81.12 -74.66
C ALA A 399 -36.90 -79.71 -75.00
N ASP A 400 -37.41 -79.08 -76.07
CA ASP A 400 -37.11 -77.68 -76.44
C ASP A 400 -37.81 -76.74 -75.44
N LEU A 401 -37.09 -76.32 -74.40
CA LEU A 401 -37.66 -75.54 -73.30
C LEU A 401 -37.89 -74.06 -73.62
N ARG A 402 -38.98 -73.54 -73.05
CA ARG A 402 -39.44 -72.16 -73.15
C ARG A 402 -39.62 -71.52 -71.77
N TYR A 403 -38.87 -70.45 -71.52
CA TYR A 403 -38.85 -69.76 -70.22
C TYR A 403 -39.81 -68.56 -70.17
N THR A 404 -40.54 -68.39 -69.05
CA THR A 404 -41.42 -67.22 -68.81
C THR A 404 -41.43 -66.79 -67.33
N ILE A 405 -41.82 -65.55 -67.03
CA ILE A 405 -42.00 -65.04 -65.66
C ILE A 405 -43.50 -64.92 -65.35
N LEU A 406 -43.97 -65.61 -64.31
CA LEU A 406 -45.40 -65.87 -64.06
C LEU A 406 -46.23 -64.72 -63.46
N ASN A 407 -45.61 -63.57 -63.17
CA ASN A 407 -46.10 -62.45 -62.33
C ASN A 407 -46.07 -62.70 -60.81
N PRO A 408 -44.95 -62.34 -60.16
CA PRO A 408 -45.03 -61.46 -59.00
C PRO A 408 -45.39 -60.03 -59.45
N THR A 409 -46.04 -59.26 -58.57
CA THR A 409 -46.44 -57.87 -58.85
C THR A 409 -45.22 -56.96 -59.05
N GLY A 410 -45.28 -56.07 -60.05
CA GLY A 410 -44.23 -55.06 -60.34
C GLY A 410 -43.00 -55.61 -61.09
N ALA A 411 -42.45 -56.74 -60.65
CA ALA A 411 -41.16 -57.25 -61.15
C ALA A 411 -41.12 -57.54 -62.67
N ASN A 412 -42.26 -57.83 -63.30
CA ASN A 412 -42.38 -58.08 -64.74
C ASN A 412 -42.28 -56.82 -65.63
N GLU A 413 -42.27 -55.61 -65.03
CA GLU A 413 -41.96 -54.37 -65.74
C GLU A 413 -40.46 -54.05 -65.68
N VAL A 414 -39.82 -54.39 -64.55
CA VAL A 414 -38.41 -54.08 -64.25
C VAL A 414 -37.43 -55.08 -64.86
N PHE A 415 -37.79 -56.36 -64.94
CA PHE A 415 -36.98 -57.42 -65.54
C PHE A 415 -37.68 -58.07 -66.75
N ARG A 416 -36.87 -58.73 -67.59
CA ARG A 416 -37.32 -59.59 -68.70
C ARG A 416 -36.49 -60.87 -68.70
N ILE A 417 -37.08 -61.99 -69.13
CA ILE A 417 -36.34 -63.22 -69.42
C ILE A 417 -36.30 -63.46 -70.93
N ASP A 418 -35.16 -63.90 -71.46
CA ASP A 418 -35.13 -64.46 -72.81
C ASP A 418 -35.79 -65.86 -72.80
N PRO A 419 -36.80 -66.10 -73.66
CA PRO A 419 -37.60 -67.31 -73.58
C PRO A 419 -36.89 -68.58 -74.07
N LYS A 420 -35.66 -68.51 -74.62
CA LYS A 420 -34.91 -69.68 -75.09
C LYS A 420 -33.61 -69.92 -74.32
N SER A 421 -32.91 -68.87 -73.88
CA SER A 421 -31.66 -69.02 -73.11
C SER A 421 -31.85 -69.04 -71.60
N GLY A 422 -33.02 -68.65 -71.09
CA GLY A 422 -33.26 -68.48 -69.65
C GLY A 422 -32.57 -67.23 -69.06
N GLU A 423 -32.07 -66.33 -69.92
CA GLU A 423 -31.33 -65.15 -69.48
C GLU A 423 -32.26 -64.06 -68.92
N LEU A 424 -32.17 -63.85 -67.61
CA LEU A 424 -32.82 -62.73 -66.93
C LEU A 424 -31.99 -61.46 -67.14
N SER A 425 -32.58 -60.41 -67.68
CA SER A 425 -31.93 -59.11 -67.89
C SER A 425 -32.81 -57.94 -67.44
N THR A 426 -32.19 -56.79 -67.15
CA THR A 426 -32.93 -55.57 -66.78
C THR A 426 -33.72 -55.01 -67.97
N ARG A 427 -34.90 -54.46 -67.69
CA ARG A 427 -35.83 -53.85 -68.67
C ARG A 427 -36.09 -52.37 -68.37
N LEU A 428 -36.01 -51.98 -67.11
CA LEU A 428 -35.97 -50.60 -66.63
C LEU A 428 -34.68 -50.38 -65.81
N PRO A 429 -34.33 -49.13 -65.44
CA PRO A 429 -33.35 -48.88 -64.39
C PRO A 429 -33.77 -49.54 -63.08
N LEU A 430 -32.80 -49.76 -62.19
CA LEU A 430 -33.04 -50.14 -60.81
C LEU A 430 -32.81 -48.92 -59.91
N ASP A 431 -33.49 -48.90 -58.77
CA ASP A 431 -33.47 -47.85 -57.75
C ASP A 431 -33.72 -48.58 -56.41
N ARG A 432 -32.74 -48.56 -55.50
CA ARG A 432 -32.80 -49.32 -54.25
C ARG A 432 -33.62 -48.58 -53.20
N GLU A 433 -33.65 -47.26 -53.24
CA GLU A 433 -34.43 -46.39 -52.36
C GLU A 433 -35.93 -46.59 -52.57
N GLU A 434 -36.38 -46.75 -53.82
CA GLU A 434 -37.73 -47.20 -54.16
C GLU A 434 -37.90 -48.70 -53.82
N HIS A 435 -37.06 -49.60 -54.37
CA HIS A 435 -37.26 -51.05 -54.30
C HIS A 435 -35.96 -51.87 -54.16
N SER A 436 -35.57 -52.15 -52.92
CA SER A 436 -34.32 -52.88 -52.57
C SER A 436 -34.31 -54.40 -52.84
N LEU A 437 -35.46 -55.04 -53.06
CA LEU A 437 -35.57 -56.48 -53.20
C LEU A 437 -36.71 -56.88 -54.16
N TYR A 438 -36.40 -57.73 -55.14
CA TYR A 438 -37.38 -58.32 -56.05
C TYR A 438 -37.37 -59.85 -55.94
N THR A 439 -38.55 -60.45 -55.77
CA THR A 439 -38.74 -61.91 -55.87
C THR A 439 -39.51 -62.21 -57.14
N LEU A 440 -38.92 -63.03 -58.01
CA LEU A 440 -39.44 -63.48 -59.29
C LEU A 440 -39.86 -64.96 -59.20
N THR A 441 -40.91 -65.35 -59.91
CA THR A 441 -41.25 -66.76 -60.14
C THR A 441 -41.11 -67.04 -61.63
N VAL A 442 -40.18 -67.92 -61.97
CA VAL A 442 -39.85 -68.28 -63.35
C VAL A 442 -40.34 -69.68 -63.65
N GLN A 443 -40.98 -69.85 -64.79
CA GLN A 443 -41.49 -71.12 -65.30
C GLN A 443 -40.64 -71.59 -66.48
N ALA A 444 -40.41 -72.91 -66.55
CA ALA A 444 -40.05 -73.60 -67.79
C ALA A 444 -41.28 -74.38 -68.28
N GLU A 445 -41.53 -74.33 -69.58
CA GLU A 445 -42.62 -74.98 -70.32
C GLU A 445 -41.97 -75.68 -71.51
N ASP A 446 -42.32 -76.94 -71.82
CA ASP A 446 -41.86 -77.56 -73.07
C ASP A 446 -42.48 -76.87 -74.32
N GLU A 447 -41.91 -77.07 -75.50
CA GLU A 447 -42.52 -76.68 -76.77
C GLU A 447 -43.40 -77.79 -77.39
N GLY A 448 -43.75 -78.82 -76.61
CA GLY A 448 -44.54 -79.99 -77.00
C GLY A 448 -45.98 -79.69 -77.41
N ALA A 449 -46.76 -80.75 -77.68
CA ALA A 449 -48.13 -80.60 -78.15
C ALA A 449 -48.99 -79.87 -77.10
N ALA A 450 -49.63 -78.76 -77.49
CA ALA A 450 -50.25 -77.75 -76.61
C ALA A 450 -51.41 -78.21 -75.67
N GLN A 451 -51.69 -79.52 -75.62
CA GLN A 451 -52.67 -80.17 -74.73
C GLN A 451 -52.01 -81.22 -73.80
N HIS A 452 -50.69 -81.40 -73.90
CA HIS A 452 -49.87 -82.38 -73.17
C HIS A 452 -48.67 -81.74 -72.44
N ARG A 453 -48.35 -80.47 -72.74
CA ARG A 453 -47.19 -79.75 -72.16
C ARG A 453 -47.11 -79.82 -70.64
N LEU A 454 -45.90 -80.02 -70.15
CA LEU A 454 -45.51 -80.10 -68.75
C LEU A 454 -44.67 -78.88 -68.36
N THR A 455 -44.67 -78.56 -67.06
CA THR A 455 -44.20 -77.24 -66.57
C THR A 455 -43.68 -77.31 -65.15
N ALA A 456 -42.48 -76.77 -64.90
CA ALA A 456 -41.98 -76.53 -63.55
C ALA A 456 -41.76 -75.04 -63.28
N THR A 457 -41.57 -74.69 -62.01
CA THR A 457 -41.34 -73.32 -61.55
C THR A 457 -40.24 -73.23 -60.49
N THR A 458 -39.41 -72.18 -60.55
CA THR A 458 -38.39 -71.83 -59.55
C THR A 458 -38.58 -70.39 -59.06
N HIS A 459 -38.06 -70.08 -57.87
CA HIS A 459 -38.00 -68.72 -57.35
C HIS A 459 -36.62 -68.10 -57.60
N VAL A 460 -36.61 -66.82 -57.98
CA VAL A 460 -35.40 -66.05 -58.25
C VAL A 460 -35.43 -64.77 -57.42
N THR A 461 -34.48 -64.62 -56.50
CA THR A 461 -34.37 -63.44 -55.64
C THR A 461 -33.28 -62.51 -56.19
N VAL A 462 -33.65 -61.28 -56.54
CA VAL A 462 -32.73 -60.23 -56.97
C VAL A 462 -32.66 -59.18 -55.86
N THR A 463 -31.56 -59.17 -55.12
CA THR A 463 -31.24 -58.11 -54.16
C THR A 463 -30.61 -56.94 -54.90
N VAL A 464 -31.13 -55.73 -54.71
CA VAL A 464 -30.50 -54.51 -55.25
C VAL A 464 -29.40 -54.06 -54.29
N LEU A 465 -28.20 -53.86 -54.81
CA LEU A 465 -27.04 -53.39 -54.07
C LEU A 465 -26.90 -51.87 -54.18
N ASP A 466 -26.85 -51.29 -52.99
CA ASP A 466 -26.61 -49.90 -52.63
C ASP A 466 -25.31 -49.32 -53.22
N GLU A 467 -25.43 -48.24 -53.98
CA GLU A 467 -24.36 -47.29 -54.33
C GLU A 467 -24.49 -46.01 -53.46
N ASN A 468 -23.55 -45.08 -53.55
CA ASN A 468 -23.64 -43.79 -52.84
C ASN A 468 -24.22 -42.75 -53.80
N ASP A 469 -25.55 -42.77 -53.95
CA ASP A 469 -26.32 -42.22 -55.07
C ASP A 469 -27.14 -40.97 -54.69
N ASN A 470 -27.60 -40.87 -53.44
CA ASN A 470 -28.22 -39.66 -52.88
C ASN A 470 -27.18 -38.78 -52.18
N TYR A 471 -27.57 -37.97 -51.18
CA TYR A 471 -26.67 -37.20 -50.32
C TYR A 471 -27.48 -36.54 -49.18
N PRO A 472 -26.86 -36.16 -48.04
CA PRO A 472 -27.64 -35.80 -46.86
C PRO A 472 -28.47 -34.52 -47.05
N GLN A 473 -29.78 -34.59 -46.86
CA GLN A 473 -30.69 -33.43 -46.93
C GLN A 473 -31.00 -32.91 -45.54
N PHE A 474 -30.73 -31.62 -45.29
CA PHE A 474 -31.10 -30.97 -44.02
C PHE A 474 -32.60 -30.67 -43.95
N THR A 475 -33.16 -30.75 -42.75
CA THR A 475 -34.57 -30.38 -42.51
C THR A 475 -34.82 -28.89 -42.71
N GLU A 476 -33.83 -28.03 -42.44
CA GLU A 476 -33.91 -26.57 -42.66
C GLU A 476 -32.74 -26.02 -43.48
N ARG A 477 -33.05 -25.02 -44.31
CA ARG A 477 -32.05 -24.29 -45.13
C ARG A 477 -31.18 -23.33 -44.30
N THR A 478 -31.73 -22.83 -43.20
CA THR A 478 -31.04 -22.01 -42.20
C THR A 478 -31.68 -22.26 -40.84
N TYR A 479 -30.91 -22.73 -39.88
CA TYR A 479 -31.31 -22.81 -38.47
C TYR A 479 -30.98 -21.48 -37.79
N THR A 480 -31.81 -21.02 -36.85
CA THR A 480 -31.62 -19.76 -36.11
C THR A 480 -31.79 -19.99 -34.62
N VAL A 481 -30.88 -19.45 -33.81
CA VAL A 481 -30.99 -19.47 -32.34
C VAL A 481 -30.55 -18.12 -31.76
N GLU A 482 -31.18 -17.72 -30.65
CA GLU A 482 -30.77 -16.60 -29.82
C GLU A 482 -30.25 -17.16 -28.49
N VAL A 483 -29.05 -16.73 -28.08
CA VAL A 483 -28.32 -17.29 -26.92
C VAL A 483 -27.72 -16.12 -26.12
N PRO A 484 -27.98 -15.98 -24.81
CA PRO A 484 -27.36 -14.92 -24.02
C PRO A 484 -25.87 -15.19 -23.81
N GLU A 485 -25.06 -14.16 -23.63
CA GLU A 485 -23.61 -14.34 -23.50
C GLU A 485 -23.14 -14.90 -22.16
N ASP A 486 -23.90 -14.64 -21.09
CA ASP A 486 -23.71 -15.19 -19.74
C ASP A 486 -23.85 -16.72 -19.67
N ILE A 487 -24.20 -17.36 -20.78
CA ILE A 487 -24.37 -18.81 -20.90
C ILE A 487 -23.09 -19.55 -20.48
N SER A 488 -23.21 -20.34 -19.41
CA SER A 488 -22.07 -21.04 -18.82
C SER A 488 -21.53 -22.12 -19.76
N ALA A 489 -20.52 -21.78 -20.56
CA ALA A 489 -19.82 -22.71 -21.45
C ALA A 489 -19.24 -23.94 -20.72
N ALA A 490 -18.97 -23.82 -19.41
CA ALA A 490 -18.54 -24.93 -18.56
C ALA A 490 -19.59 -26.04 -18.41
N ALA A 491 -20.88 -25.75 -18.61
CA ALA A 491 -21.95 -26.76 -18.67
C ALA A 491 -22.11 -27.39 -20.07
N SER A 492 -21.36 -26.89 -21.07
CA SER A 492 -21.50 -27.18 -22.51
C SER A 492 -22.95 -27.36 -22.99
N PRO A 493 -23.82 -26.34 -22.79
CA PRO A 493 -25.25 -26.45 -23.08
C PRO A 493 -25.51 -26.58 -24.58
N VAL A 494 -26.52 -27.38 -24.94
CA VAL A 494 -27.04 -27.47 -26.30
C VAL A 494 -27.83 -26.20 -26.61
N ILE A 495 -27.55 -25.58 -27.76
CA ILE A 495 -28.26 -24.40 -28.26
C ILE A 495 -29.09 -24.71 -29.51
N ALA A 496 -28.70 -25.71 -30.31
CA ALA A 496 -29.47 -26.12 -31.48
C ALA A 496 -29.30 -27.62 -31.76
N HIS A 497 -30.29 -28.23 -32.41
CA HIS A 497 -30.20 -29.56 -32.99
C HIS A 497 -30.26 -29.42 -34.51
N ILE A 498 -29.17 -29.77 -35.19
CA ILE A 498 -29.12 -29.81 -36.65
C ILE A 498 -29.49 -31.22 -37.10
N GLN A 499 -30.36 -31.35 -38.10
CA GLN A 499 -30.85 -32.64 -38.57
C GLN A 499 -30.75 -32.73 -40.09
N ALA A 500 -30.14 -33.81 -40.56
CA ALA A 500 -30.17 -34.23 -41.95
C ALA A 500 -30.42 -35.74 -42.04
N SER A 501 -31.09 -36.16 -43.10
CA SER A 501 -31.32 -37.55 -43.47
C SER A 501 -30.70 -37.82 -44.84
N ASP A 502 -30.22 -39.03 -45.04
CA ASP A 502 -29.86 -39.55 -46.35
C ASP A 502 -30.76 -40.77 -46.62
N GLU A 503 -31.03 -41.06 -47.90
CA GLU A 503 -31.99 -42.10 -48.31
C GLU A 503 -31.27 -43.42 -48.67
N ASP A 504 -29.97 -43.32 -48.99
CA ASP A 504 -29.05 -44.43 -49.21
C ASP A 504 -28.95 -45.40 -48.01
N GLY A 505 -28.44 -46.61 -48.25
CA GLY A 505 -28.36 -47.70 -47.28
C GLY A 505 -27.11 -47.72 -46.40
N GLY A 506 -27.19 -48.44 -45.28
CA GLY A 506 -26.02 -48.90 -44.50
C GLY A 506 -25.02 -47.82 -44.07
N LYS A 507 -23.95 -47.63 -44.85
CA LYS A 507 -22.91 -46.60 -44.63
C LYS A 507 -23.14 -45.34 -45.46
N ASN A 508 -23.72 -45.49 -46.63
CA ASN A 508 -24.07 -44.40 -47.53
C ASN A 508 -25.19 -43.58 -46.85
N GLY A 509 -26.17 -44.26 -46.25
CA GLY A 509 -27.15 -43.64 -45.35
C GLY A 509 -26.61 -43.02 -44.04
N GLN A 510 -25.33 -43.23 -43.66
CA GLN A 510 -24.83 -42.85 -42.34
C GLN A 510 -24.31 -41.41 -42.30
N VAL A 511 -25.23 -40.47 -42.11
CA VAL A 511 -24.94 -39.04 -41.91
C VAL A 511 -24.02 -38.79 -40.70
N ARG A 512 -23.02 -37.93 -40.92
CA ARG A 512 -22.15 -37.32 -39.89
C ARG A 512 -22.11 -35.81 -40.03
N TYR A 513 -22.07 -35.11 -38.90
CA TYR A 513 -22.10 -33.65 -38.84
C TYR A 513 -20.72 -33.05 -38.53
N ALA A 514 -20.43 -31.88 -39.12
CA ALA A 514 -19.25 -31.08 -38.79
C ALA A 514 -19.49 -29.58 -39.03
N ILE A 515 -19.05 -28.71 -38.11
CA ILE A 515 -18.96 -27.27 -38.37
C ILE A 515 -17.70 -27.04 -39.22
N ILE A 516 -17.87 -26.56 -40.46
CA ILE A 516 -16.79 -26.36 -41.44
C ILE A 516 -16.47 -24.88 -41.70
N GLY A 517 -17.24 -23.95 -41.13
CA GLY A 517 -17.05 -22.51 -41.30
C GLY A 517 -17.75 -21.69 -40.22
N GLY A 518 -17.34 -20.43 -40.05
CA GLY A 518 -17.94 -19.48 -39.10
C GLY A 518 -17.49 -19.61 -37.64
N ASN A 519 -16.75 -20.67 -37.29
CA ASN A 519 -16.35 -20.99 -35.91
C ASN A 519 -14.83 -20.81 -35.68
N THR A 520 -14.25 -19.70 -36.14
CA THR A 520 -12.79 -19.49 -36.19
C THR A 520 -12.12 -19.48 -34.81
N ALA A 521 -12.83 -19.04 -33.77
CA ALA A 521 -12.35 -19.03 -32.38
C ALA A 521 -12.85 -20.22 -31.54
N GLY A 522 -13.60 -21.16 -32.12
CA GLY A 522 -13.98 -22.41 -31.46
C GLY A 522 -15.07 -22.31 -30.39
N HIS A 523 -15.87 -21.23 -30.38
CA HIS A 523 -16.95 -21.02 -29.40
C HIS A 523 -18.03 -22.11 -29.43
N PHE A 524 -18.17 -22.84 -30.54
CA PHE A 524 -19.18 -23.87 -30.71
C PHE A 524 -18.55 -25.24 -31.03
N THR A 525 -19.19 -26.31 -30.57
CA THR A 525 -18.94 -27.68 -31.04
C THR A 525 -20.23 -28.26 -31.61
N ILE A 526 -20.11 -29.28 -32.46
CA ILE A 526 -21.24 -30.10 -32.89
C ILE A 526 -20.93 -31.56 -32.61
N ASP A 527 -21.89 -32.31 -32.07
CA ASP A 527 -21.78 -33.75 -31.99
C ASP A 527 -21.91 -34.36 -33.40
N GLY A 528 -20.90 -35.12 -33.80
CA GLY A 528 -20.81 -35.67 -35.15
C GLY A 528 -21.81 -36.77 -35.50
N LEU A 529 -22.64 -37.22 -34.55
CA LEU A 529 -23.67 -38.25 -34.72
C LEU A 529 -25.08 -37.72 -34.41
N THR A 530 -25.26 -36.89 -33.38
CA THR A 530 -26.58 -36.38 -32.97
C THR A 530 -26.94 -35.01 -33.55
N GLY A 531 -25.96 -34.28 -34.10
CA GLY A 531 -26.17 -32.93 -34.63
C GLY A 531 -26.42 -31.86 -33.56
N GLU A 532 -26.23 -32.18 -32.28
CA GLU A 532 -26.29 -31.22 -31.18
C GLU A 532 -25.17 -30.19 -31.29
N VAL A 533 -25.53 -28.92 -31.49
CA VAL A 533 -24.60 -27.79 -31.40
C VAL A 533 -24.58 -27.28 -29.97
N ARG A 534 -23.39 -27.21 -29.37
CA ARG A 534 -23.15 -26.81 -27.99
C ARG A 534 -22.20 -25.62 -27.92
N VAL A 535 -22.34 -24.82 -26.87
CA VAL A 535 -21.32 -23.80 -26.51
C VAL A 535 -20.12 -24.50 -25.87
N ALA A 536 -18.91 -24.10 -26.27
CA ALA A 536 -17.64 -24.73 -25.90
C ALA A 536 -16.62 -23.75 -25.28
N SER A 537 -16.75 -22.45 -25.54
CA SER A 537 -16.09 -21.36 -24.79
C SER A 537 -17.09 -20.19 -24.62
N PRO A 538 -16.86 -19.26 -23.68
CA PRO A 538 -17.78 -18.15 -23.43
C PRO A 538 -18.11 -17.34 -24.68
N LEU A 539 -19.30 -16.75 -24.71
CA LEU A 539 -19.71 -15.80 -25.73
C LEU A 539 -19.50 -14.37 -25.20
N ASP A 540 -19.60 -13.40 -26.10
CA ASP A 540 -19.26 -11.98 -25.88
C ASP A 540 -19.96 -11.20 -27.00
N HIS A 541 -20.95 -10.38 -26.64
CA HIS A 541 -21.79 -9.61 -27.57
C HIS A 541 -20.99 -8.45 -28.17
N GLU A 542 -20.22 -7.74 -27.36
CA GLU A 542 -19.44 -6.55 -27.72
C GLU A 542 -18.37 -6.86 -28.77
N THR A 543 -17.76 -8.03 -28.66
CA THR A 543 -16.83 -8.58 -29.65
C THR A 543 -17.57 -9.20 -30.85
N ASN A 544 -18.62 -10.01 -30.64
CA ASN A 544 -19.33 -10.73 -31.73
C ASN A 544 -20.82 -10.98 -31.49
N ARG A 545 -21.66 -9.97 -31.78
CA ARG A 545 -23.14 -10.01 -31.71
C ARG A 545 -23.82 -11.16 -32.48
N GLN A 546 -23.17 -11.77 -33.48
CA GLN A 546 -23.75 -12.86 -34.26
C GLN A 546 -22.69 -13.75 -34.94
N TYR A 547 -22.88 -15.08 -34.87
CA TYR A 547 -22.08 -16.07 -35.59
C TYR A 547 -22.90 -16.75 -36.69
N ARG A 548 -22.33 -16.84 -37.90
CA ARG A 548 -22.90 -17.57 -39.05
C ARG A 548 -22.09 -18.85 -39.27
N LEU A 549 -22.49 -19.92 -38.59
CA LEU A 549 -21.83 -21.22 -38.68
C LEU A 549 -22.26 -21.92 -39.98
N VAL A 550 -21.33 -22.57 -40.67
CA VAL A 550 -21.61 -23.45 -41.80
C VAL A 550 -21.46 -24.88 -41.33
N VAL A 551 -22.55 -25.64 -41.35
CA VAL A 551 -22.59 -27.04 -40.91
C VAL A 551 -22.69 -27.95 -42.13
N ARG A 552 -21.75 -28.89 -42.24
CA ARG A 552 -21.75 -29.95 -43.24
C ARG A 552 -22.40 -31.20 -42.66
N ALA A 553 -23.27 -31.83 -43.45
CA ALA A 553 -23.72 -33.20 -43.26
C ALA A 553 -23.06 -34.03 -44.39
N GLN A 554 -22.44 -35.15 -44.04
CA GLN A 554 -21.67 -35.99 -44.94
C GLN A 554 -21.93 -37.47 -44.63
N ASP A 555 -22.09 -38.28 -45.67
CA ASP A 555 -22.27 -39.73 -45.56
C ASP A 555 -20.98 -40.48 -45.14
N GLY A 556 -21.10 -41.81 -45.02
CA GLY A 556 -19.99 -42.74 -44.85
C GLY A 556 -19.53 -43.44 -46.14
N GLY A 557 -19.91 -42.91 -47.31
CA GLY A 557 -19.71 -43.49 -48.64
C GLY A 557 -18.31 -43.38 -49.20
N SER A 558 -18.13 -43.85 -50.44
CA SER A 558 -16.85 -43.84 -51.15
C SER A 558 -17.03 -43.80 -52.68
N PRO A 559 -16.98 -42.61 -53.32
CA PRO A 559 -16.64 -41.30 -52.75
C PRO A 559 -17.76 -40.76 -51.83
N PRO A 560 -17.42 -40.16 -50.68
CA PRO A 560 -18.43 -39.62 -49.79
C PRO A 560 -18.97 -38.30 -50.32
N ARG A 561 -20.30 -38.13 -50.29
CA ARG A 561 -21.00 -36.91 -50.67
C ARG A 561 -21.38 -36.11 -49.42
N SER A 562 -21.82 -34.86 -49.63
CA SER A 562 -22.12 -33.97 -48.53
C SER A 562 -22.91 -32.75 -48.96
N ASN A 563 -23.68 -32.20 -48.01
CA ASN A 563 -24.47 -30.98 -48.15
C ASN A 563 -24.08 -29.98 -47.06
N THR A 564 -24.51 -28.71 -47.18
CA THR A 564 -24.23 -27.67 -46.17
C THR A 564 -25.44 -26.79 -45.88
N THR A 565 -25.75 -26.63 -44.59
CA THR A 565 -26.73 -25.65 -44.07
C THR A 565 -26.01 -24.54 -43.27
N GLN A 566 -26.75 -23.50 -42.91
CA GLN A 566 -26.27 -22.43 -42.03
C GLN A 566 -26.97 -22.50 -40.67
N LEU A 567 -26.21 -22.31 -39.59
CA LEU A 567 -26.75 -22.02 -38.25
C LEU A 567 -26.36 -20.58 -37.88
N LEU A 568 -27.37 -19.74 -37.69
CA LEU A 568 -27.22 -18.35 -37.29
C LEU A 568 -27.45 -18.24 -35.77
N VAL A 569 -26.35 -18.14 -35.02
CA VAL A 569 -26.38 -17.90 -33.56
C VAL A 569 -26.32 -16.39 -33.35
N SER A 570 -27.42 -15.80 -32.88
CA SER A 570 -27.43 -14.40 -32.44
C SER A 570 -27.12 -14.37 -30.95
N VAL A 571 -26.08 -13.63 -30.57
CA VAL A 571 -25.73 -13.43 -29.15
C VAL A 571 -26.67 -12.37 -28.60
N ARG A 572 -27.31 -12.64 -27.47
CA ARG A 572 -28.15 -11.67 -26.77
C ARG A 572 -27.37 -11.02 -25.64
N ASP A 573 -27.23 -9.72 -25.78
CA ASP A 573 -26.76 -8.74 -24.81
C ASP A 573 -27.24 -9.01 -23.36
N VAL A 574 -26.33 -8.84 -22.42
CA VAL A 574 -26.52 -8.87 -20.95
C VAL A 574 -25.79 -7.65 -20.35
N ASN A 575 -26.30 -7.08 -19.25
CA ASN A 575 -25.74 -5.89 -18.60
C ASN A 575 -24.43 -6.20 -17.84
N ASP A 576 -23.39 -6.53 -18.60
CA ASP A 576 -22.09 -7.08 -18.18
C ASP A 576 -21.03 -5.98 -18.01
N ASN A 577 -21.03 -4.98 -18.89
CA ASN A 577 -20.18 -3.80 -18.71
C ASN A 577 -20.81 -2.81 -17.71
N SER A 578 -19.99 -1.84 -17.32
CA SER A 578 -20.38 -0.75 -16.43
C SER A 578 -20.06 0.57 -17.11
N PRO A 579 -20.83 1.64 -16.85
CA PRO A 579 -20.58 2.94 -17.47
C PRO A 579 -19.17 3.44 -17.19
N ARG A 580 -18.51 4.11 -18.15
CA ARG A 580 -17.15 4.65 -17.97
C ARG A 580 -17.05 6.07 -18.49
N PHE A 581 -16.67 7.01 -17.62
CA PHE A 581 -16.30 8.35 -18.03
C PHE A 581 -14.94 8.33 -18.77
N TYR A 582 -14.80 9.16 -19.81
CA TYR A 582 -13.52 9.31 -20.54
C TYR A 582 -12.38 9.88 -19.67
N THR A 583 -12.73 10.54 -18.55
CA THR A 583 -11.80 10.97 -17.50
C THR A 583 -12.48 10.83 -16.14
N PRO A 584 -11.77 10.41 -15.07
CA PRO A 584 -12.32 10.40 -13.70
C PRO A 584 -12.49 11.81 -13.11
N LEU A 585 -11.89 12.83 -13.74
CA LEU A 585 -11.89 14.21 -13.28
C LEU A 585 -12.13 15.16 -14.46
N PHE A 586 -13.14 16.00 -14.34
CA PHE A 586 -13.39 17.14 -15.22
C PHE A 586 -13.06 18.42 -14.44
N GLN A 587 -12.07 19.19 -14.88
CA GLN A 587 -11.76 20.50 -14.32
C GLN A 587 -12.06 21.55 -15.37
N GLU A 588 -12.94 22.49 -15.06
CA GLU A 588 -13.29 23.58 -15.98
C GLU A 588 -13.40 24.92 -15.25
N THR A 589 -13.18 25.99 -16.00
CA THR A 589 -13.30 27.37 -15.52
C THR A 589 -14.50 28.04 -16.15
N VAL A 590 -15.35 28.66 -15.33
CA VAL A 590 -16.54 29.41 -15.78
C VAL A 590 -16.51 30.80 -15.16
N GLN A 591 -16.87 31.83 -15.93
CA GLN A 591 -17.02 33.18 -15.37
C GLN A 591 -18.25 33.25 -14.48
N GLU A 592 -18.19 34.07 -13.44
CA GLU A 592 -19.40 34.45 -12.70
C GLU A 592 -20.33 35.35 -13.52
N ASN A 593 -21.52 35.65 -12.99
CA ASN A 593 -22.57 36.42 -13.67
C ASN A 593 -23.06 35.83 -15.02
N VAL A 594 -22.72 34.58 -15.34
CA VAL A 594 -23.30 33.85 -16.47
C VAL A 594 -24.78 33.55 -16.23
N HIS A 595 -25.59 33.68 -17.28
CA HIS A 595 -27.04 33.47 -17.22
C HIS A 595 -27.41 32.03 -16.80
N ILE A 596 -28.58 31.88 -16.17
CA ILE A 596 -29.15 30.57 -15.82
C ILE A 596 -29.44 29.77 -17.10
N GLY A 597 -29.01 28.52 -17.14
CA GLY A 597 -29.04 27.63 -18.32
C GLY A 597 -27.74 27.60 -19.13
N TYR A 598 -26.69 28.33 -18.73
CA TYR A 598 -25.40 28.34 -19.39
C TYR A 598 -24.70 26.97 -19.28
N SER A 599 -24.34 26.36 -20.41
CA SER A 599 -23.62 25.09 -20.48
C SER A 599 -22.14 25.27 -20.15
N ILE A 600 -21.67 24.64 -19.07
CA ILE A 600 -20.31 24.78 -18.55
C ILE A 600 -19.40 23.69 -19.12
N VAL A 601 -19.71 22.43 -18.82
CA VAL A 601 -18.90 21.27 -19.19
C VAL A 601 -19.81 20.12 -19.59
N ARG A 602 -19.40 19.34 -20.59
CA ARG A 602 -20.07 18.08 -20.92
C ARG A 602 -19.31 16.92 -20.29
N VAL A 603 -19.85 16.37 -19.21
CA VAL A 603 -19.34 15.12 -18.66
C VAL A 603 -19.84 13.97 -19.52
N GLN A 604 -18.90 13.22 -20.10
CA GLN A 604 -19.22 12.16 -21.05
C GLN A 604 -18.75 10.82 -20.49
N ALA A 605 -19.71 9.91 -20.37
CA ALA A 605 -19.48 8.48 -20.21
C ALA A 605 -19.94 7.72 -21.46
N PHE A 606 -19.42 6.51 -21.60
CA PHE A 606 -19.84 5.51 -22.58
C PHE A 606 -20.09 4.19 -21.86
N ASP A 607 -20.90 3.35 -22.47
CA ASP A 607 -20.97 1.92 -22.17
C ASP A 607 -20.74 1.12 -23.46
N ASN A 608 -20.43 -0.16 -23.34
CA ASN A 608 -20.13 -1.03 -24.47
C ASN A 608 -21.35 -1.84 -24.94
N ASP A 609 -22.23 -2.19 -24.00
CA ASP A 609 -23.43 -3.03 -24.17
C ASP A 609 -24.44 -2.45 -25.19
N ALA A 610 -25.60 -3.08 -25.36
CA ALA A 610 -26.61 -2.68 -26.32
C ALA A 610 -27.89 -2.11 -25.69
N ARG A 611 -28.48 -1.14 -26.40
CA ARG A 611 -29.83 -0.59 -26.10
C ARG A 611 -29.89 -0.01 -24.68
N ASP A 612 -30.76 -0.55 -23.82
CA ASP A 612 -31.05 -0.02 -22.49
C ASP A 612 -29.89 -0.30 -21.51
N ASN A 613 -29.15 -1.40 -21.69
CA ASN A 613 -27.94 -1.73 -20.94
C ASN A 613 -26.81 -0.71 -21.19
N ALA A 614 -26.80 -0.02 -22.34
CA ALA A 614 -25.91 1.11 -22.62
C ALA A 614 -26.60 2.49 -22.62
N LEU A 615 -27.88 2.57 -22.20
CA LEU A 615 -28.63 3.84 -22.19
C LEU A 615 -28.30 4.63 -20.92
N LEU A 616 -27.24 5.43 -21.00
CA LEU A 616 -26.77 6.21 -19.86
C LEU A 616 -27.71 7.37 -19.51
N THR A 617 -27.96 7.54 -18.21
CA THR A 617 -28.49 8.77 -17.62
C THR A 617 -27.55 9.32 -16.55
N TYR A 618 -27.50 10.65 -16.46
CA TYR A 618 -26.60 11.39 -15.58
C TYR A 618 -27.34 12.00 -14.37
N SER A 619 -26.74 11.90 -13.18
CA SER A 619 -27.22 12.50 -11.92
C SER A 619 -26.06 13.14 -11.14
N ILE A 620 -26.33 14.15 -10.29
CA ILE A 620 -25.36 14.64 -9.30
C ILE A 620 -25.71 14.02 -7.95
N GLU A 621 -24.74 13.36 -7.32
CA GLU A 621 -24.95 12.60 -6.06
C GLU A 621 -23.93 12.95 -4.95
N GLY A 622 -22.96 13.82 -5.24
CA GLY A 622 -22.04 14.40 -4.25
C GLY A 622 -21.89 15.90 -4.44
N GLY A 623 -21.45 16.64 -3.41
CA GLY A 623 -21.24 18.11 -3.47
C GLY A 623 -22.26 18.96 -2.70
N GLY A 624 -23.30 18.34 -2.13
CA GLY A 624 -24.30 19.01 -1.27
C GLY A 624 -25.63 19.32 -1.97
N GLU A 625 -26.70 19.48 -1.17
CA GLU A 625 -28.08 19.57 -1.69
C GLU A 625 -28.37 20.88 -2.47
N ASN A 626 -27.58 21.93 -2.25
CA ASN A 626 -27.80 23.28 -2.80
C ASN A 626 -26.64 23.74 -3.71
N LEU A 627 -26.21 22.91 -4.66
CA LEU A 627 -25.33 23.36 -5.75
C LEU A 627 -26.05 24.39 -6.66
N PRO A 628 -25.33 25.36 -7.25
CA PRO A 628 -25.90 26.32 -8.21
C PRO A 628 -25.99 25.76 -9.64
N VAL A 629 -25.58 24.52 -9.86
CA VAL A 629 -25.58 23.81 -11.14
C VAL A 629 -26.43 22.54 -11.09
N GLU A 630 -26.87 22.07 -12.25
CA GLU A 630 -27.50 20.76 -12.45
C GLU A 630 -26.90 20.04 -13.67
N VAL A 631 -27.18 18.75 -13.84
CA VAL A 631 -26.73 17.97 -15.01
C VAL A 631 -27.90 17.55 -15.87
N GLU A 632 -27.79 17.78 -17.18
CA GLU A 632 -28.76 17.37 -18.17
C GLU A 632 -28.73 15.85 -18.32
N LYS A 633 -29.81 15.19 -17.87
CA LYS A 633 -29.87 13.73 -17.67
C LYS A 633 -29.52 12.88 -18.89
N ALA A 634 -29.71 13.37 -20.12
CA ALA A 634 -29.46 12.61 -21.34
C ALA A 634 -28.13 13.00 -22.01
N ALA A 635 -27.82 14.30 -22.14
CA ALA A 635 -26.62 14.74 -22.84
C ALA A 635 -25.35 14.77 -21.96
N GLY A 636 -25.47 14.84 -20.63
CA GLY A 636 -24.33 15.00 -19.71
C GLY A 636 -23.81 16.45 -19.60
N TRP A 637 -24.58 17.46 -20.02
CA TRP A 637 -24.20 18.85 -19.83
C TRP A 637 -24.42 19.30 -18.39
N VAL A 638 -23.37 19.76 -17.72
CA VAL A 638 -23.47 20.57 -16.50
C VAL A 638 -23.89 21.98 -16.90
N VAL A 639 -25.00 22.46 -16.36
CA VAL A 639 -25.59 23.78 -16.66
C VAL A 639 -25.82 24.58 -15.37
N THR A 640 -25.80 25.92 -15.47
CA THR A 640 -26.19 26.79 -14.36
C THR A 640 -27.69 26.69 -14.07
N ARG A 641 -28.03 26.53 -12.79
CA ARG A 641 -29.40 26.49 -12.25
C ARG A 641 -29.73 27.74 -11.43
N ARG A 642 -28.70 28.39 -10.89
CA ARG A 642 -28.68 29.73 -10.30
C ARG A 642 -27.51 30.51 -10.89
N GLU A 643 -27.49 31.81 -10.63
CA GLU A 643 -26.31 32.65 -10.88
C GLU A 643 -25.11 32.11 -10.09
N LEU A 644 -23.92 32.35 -10.63
CA LEU A 644 -22.64 32.03 -9.99
C LEU A 644 -22.05 33.35 -9.48
N ASP A 645 -21.59 33.32 -8.23
CA ASP A 645 -21.01 34.42 -7.45
C ASP A 645 -19.72 33.87 -6.81
N ARG A 646 -18.57 34.47 -7.15
CA ARG A 646 -17.24 34.00 -6.73
C ARG A 646 -16.93 34.42 -5.29
N GLU A 647 -17.46 35.56 -4.86
CA GLU A 647 -17.34 36.09 -3.49
C GLU A 647 -18.13 35.25 -2.49
N GLU A 648 -19.24 34.63 -2.89
CA GLU A 648 -19.89 33.55 -2.16
C GLU A 648 -19.04 32.27 -2.23
N ASN A 649 -18.70 31.77 -3.43
CA ASN A 649 -17.82 30.60 -3.55
C ASN A 649 -17.10 30.43 -4.90
N HIS A 650 -15.80 30.75 -4.92
CA HIS A 650 -14.88 30.53 -6.04
C HIS A 650 -14.67 29.08 -6.51
N LEU A 651 -15.09 28.04 -5.77
CA LEU A 651 -14.80 26.64 -6.11
C LEU A 651 -15.92 25.67 -5.75
N TYR A 652 -16.53 25.02 -6.75
CA TYR A 652 -17.46 23.92 -6.53
C TYR A 652 -16.82 22.58 -6.92
N THR A 653 -16.93 21.59 -6.04
CA THR A 653 -16.51 20.20 -6.30
C THR A 653 -17.66 19.26 -6.01
N PHE A 654 -18.08 18.50 -7.02
CA PHE A 654 -19.24 17.61 -6.95
C PHE A 654 -19.01 16.34 -7.76
N THR A 655 -19.86 15.34 -7.52
CA THR A 655 -19.75 14.03 -8.17
C THR A 655 -20.92 13.83 -9.11
N VAL A 656 -20.65 13.66 -10.40
CA VAL A 656 -21.65 13.18 -11.37
C VAL A 656 -21.55 11.66 -11.46
N VAL A 657 -22.71 11.01 -11.41
CA VAL A 657 -22.89 9.58 -11.65
C VAL A 657 -23.48 9.39 -13.05
N ALA A 658 -22.94 8.43 -13.79
CA ALA A 658 -23.56 7.90 -15.01
C ALA A 658 -24.08 6.50 -14.70
N ARG A 659 -25.33 6.22 -15.08
CA ARG A 659 -26.06 5.00 -14.76
C ARG A 659 -26.82 4.50 -15.99
N ASP A 660 -26.63 3.24 -16.34
CA ASP A 660 -27.40 2.56 -17.39
C ASP A 660 -28.84 2.23 -16.98
N HIS A 661 -29.62 1.69 -17.91
CA HIS A 661 -31.02 1.27 -17.73
C HIS A 661 -31.18 -0.26 -17.73
N GLY A 662 -30.10 -1.02 -17.54
CA GLY A 662 -30.15 -2.48 -17.45
C GLY A 662 -30.73 -3.00 -16.12
N ASP A 663 -30.80 -4.33 -15.99
CA ASP A 663 -31.26 -5.01 -14.76
C ASP A 663 -30.34 -6.19 -14.38
N PRO A 664 -29.55 -6.10 -13.28
CA PRO A 664 -29.44 -4.95 -12.38
C PRO A 664 -28.68 -3.78 -13.04
N PRO A 665 -29.09 -2.51 -12.82
CA PRO A 665 -28.43 -1.37 -13.43
C PRO A 665 -27.08 -1.09 -12.75
N GLN A 666 -26.02 -0.92 -13.55
CA GLN A 666 -24.69 -0.56 -13.09
C GLN A 666 -24.53 0.98 -13.01
N SER A 667 -23.36 1.45 -12.54
CA SER A 667 -23.04 2.88 -12.54
C SER A 667 -21.56 3.14 -12.34
N ALA A 668 -21.09 4.31 -12.78
CA ALA A 668 -19.81 4.86 -12.38
C ALA A 668 -19.93 6.35 -12.05
N SER A 669 -18.87 6.89 -11.45
CA SER A 669 -18.82 8.29 -11.00
C SER A 669 -17.55 8.99 -11.49
N ALA A 670 -17.67 10.30 -11.72
CA ALA A 670 -16.56 11.20 -11.99
C ALA A 670 -16.71 12.49 -11.18
N THR A 671 -15.58 13.06 -10.77
CA THR A 671 -15.56 14.34 -10.05
C THR A 671 -15.55 15.49 -11.05
N VAL A 672 -16.39 16.48 -10.82
CA VAL A 672 -16.35 17.77 -11.51
C VAL A 672 -15.85 18.83 -10.54
N VAL A 673 -14.84 19.58 -10.97
CA VAL A 673 -14.30 20.74 -10.27
C VAL A 673 -14.54 21.96 -11.15
N LEU A 674 -15.44 22.85 -10.71
CA LEU A 674 -15.69 24.12 -11.35
C LEU A 674 -15.00 25.22 -10.56
N GLN A 675 -14.00 25.85 -11.17
CA GLN A 675 -13.37 27.05 -10.64
C GLN A 675 -14.06 28.28 -11.25
N ILE A 676 -14.60 29.14 -10.39
CA ILE A 676 -15.26 30.37 -10.84
C ILE A 676 -14.19 31.43 -11.12
N GLN A 677 -14.23 32.01 -12.31
CA GLN A 677 -13.38 33.12 -12.71
C GLN A 677 -14.03 34.45 -12.34
N ASP A 678 -13.20 35.29 -11.73
CA ASP A 678 -13.49 36.66 -11.34
C ASP A 678 -13.96 37.53 -12.51
N GLN A 679 -15.01 38.30 -12.26
CA GLN A 679 -15.29 39.54 -12.98
C GLN A 679 -15.24 40.71 -12.00
N ASN A 680 -14.77 41.87 -12.46
CA ASN A 680 -14.68 43.07 -11.63
C ASN A 680 -16.11 43.64 -11.43
N ASP A 681 -16.81 43.09 -10.45
CA ASP A 681 -18.26 43.07 -10.22
C ASP A 681 -18.66 43.96 -9.03
N ASN A 682 -17.85 43.96 -7.97
CA ASN A 682 -17.99 44.84 -6.82
C ASN A 682 -17.38 46.22 -7.13
N ASP A 683 -17.62 47.20 -6.25
CA ASP A 683 -16.90 48.47 -6.24
C ASP A 683 -15.93 48.47 -5.03
N PRO A 684 -14.78 49.16 -5.09
CA PRO A 684 -13.99 49.47 -3.90
C PRO A 684 -14.84 50.15 -2.82
N VAL A 685 -14.60 49.87 -1.54
CA VAL A 685 -15.33 50.52 -0.43
C VAL A 685 -14.37 51.00 0.65
N PHE A 686 -14.36 52.31 0.93
CA PHE A 686 -13.65 52.88 2.09
C PHE A 686 -14.24 52.40 3.42
N GLU A 687 -13.37 52.02 4.37
CA GLU A 687 -13.73 51.64 5.76
C GLU A 687 -14.55 52.73 6.47
N SER A 688 -14.33 54.00 6.11
CA SER A 688 -15.12 55.15 6.56
C SER A 688 -15.24 56.18 5.44
N LYS A 689 -16.43 56.76 5.23
CA LYS A 689 -16.65 57.83 4.24
C LYS A 689 -16.10 59.20 4.68
N ASN A 690 -15.79 59.35 5.96
CA ASN A 690 -15.23 60.56 6.57
C ASN A 690 -14.09 60.15 7.51
N TYR A 691 -12.96 60.86 7.43
CA TYR A 691 -11.84 60.74 8.35
C TYR A 691 -11.48 62.14 8.88
N ASP A 692 -11.28 62.28 10.19
CA ASP A 692 -10.89 63.54 10.82
C ASP A 692 -9.50 63.42 11.44
N VAL A 693 -8.65 64.43 11.24
CA VAL A 693 -7.27 64.48 11.76
C VAL A 693 -6.84 65.92 12.03
N CYS A 694 -5.97 66.10 13.02
CA CYS A 694 -5.33 67.38 13.33
C CYS A 694 -3.82 67.31 13.04
N VAL A 695 -3.26 68.37 12.46
CA VAL A 695 -1.83 68.49 12.09
C VAL A 695 -1.34 69.89 12.48
N SER A 696 -0.12 70.00 13.01
CA SER A 696 0.45 71.28 13.44
C SER A 696 1.02 72.09 12.27
N GLU A 697 1.04 73.43 12.37
CA GLU A 697 1.85 74.23 11.43
C GLU A 697 3.37 73.99 11.57
N SER A 698 3.82 73.39 12.67
CA SER A 698 5.21 72.98 12.89
C SER A 698 5.59 71.63 12.28
N ASP A 699 4.64 70.86 11.72
CA ASP A 699 4.92 69.52 11.20
C ASP A 699 5.77 69.55 9.93
N SER A 700 6.79 68.68 9.88
CA SER A 700 7.78 68.68 8.80
C SER A 700 7.31 67.92 7.55
N PRO A 701 7.62 68.40 6.34
CA PRO A 701 7.37 67.65 5.10
C PRO A 701 7.98 66.25 5.13
N GLY A 702 7.20 65.26 4.70
CA GLY A 702 7.49 63.83 4.81
C GLY A 702 6.72 63.12 5.92
N MET A 703 6.23 63.84 6.94
CA MET A 703 5.49 63.23 8.05
C MET A 703 4.17 62.57 7.60
N PRO A 704 3.84 61.37 8.12
CA PRO A 704 2.55 60.74 7.89
C PRO A 704 1.44 61.51 8.63
N VAL A 705 0.33 61.78 7.94
CA VAL A 705 -0.83 62.50 8.48
C VAL A 705 -1.91 61.50 8.89
N ILE A 706 -2.41 60.70 7.94
CA ILE A 706 -3.43 59.67 8.20
C ILE A 706 -3.37 58.58 7.13
N LYS A 707 -3.71 57.35 7.51
CA LYS A 707 -3.93 56.24 6.58
C LYS A 707 -5.43 56.12 6.32
N VAL A 708 -5.84 56.25 5.05
CA VAL A 708 -7.17 55.79 4.62
C VAL A 708 -7.07 54.35 4.11
N THR A 709 -8.13 53.57 4.26
CA THR A 709 -8.20 52.20 3.73
C THR A 709 -9.52 52.01 3.01
N ALA A 710 -9.44 51.42 1.83
CA ALA A 710 -10.56 50.81 1.15
C ALA A 710 -10.27 49.31 0.95
N THR A 711 -11.34 48.54 0.90
CA THR A 711 -11.34 47.11 0.57
C THR A 711 -12.24 46.90 -0.64
N ASP A 712 -11.82 46.02 -1.52
CA ASP A 712 -12.61 45.50 -2.63
C ASP A 712 -12.62 43.97 -2.49
N LYS A 713 -13.66 43.31 -3.00
CA LYS A 713 -13.84 41.86 -2.86
C LYS A 713 -13.27 41.08 -4.05
N ASP A 714 -13.26 41.71 -5.22
CA ASP A 714 -12.82 41.15 -6.50
C ASP A 714 -11.35 40.64 -6.42
N GLU A 715 -10.96 39.72 -7.29
CA GLU A 715 -9.69 39.00 -7.18
C GLU A 715 -8.48 39.89 -7.48
N ASN A 716 -7.51 39.89 -6.56
CA ASN A 716 -6.36 40.79 -6.57
C ASN A 716 -6.76 42.28 -6.48
N PRO A 717 -7.41 42.72 -5.38
CA PRO A 717 -7.98 44.07 -5.22
C PRO A 717 -6.89 45.14 -5.06
N ARG A 718 -6.20 45.47 -6.15
CA ARG A 718 -5.00 46.33 -6.19
C ARG A 718 -5.37 47.81 -6.29
N LEU A 719 -5.98 48.32 -5.22
CA LEU A 719 -6.48 49.68 -5.19
C LEU A 719 -5.40 50.75 -5.37
N HIS A 720 -5.62 51.62 -6.35
CA HIS A 720 -4.90 52.85 -6.59
C HIS A 720 -5.57 54.00 -5.83
N TYR A 721 -4.81 54.68 -4.97
CA TYR A 721 -5.32 55.76 -4.11
C TYR A 721 -4.86 57.13 -4.63
N ALA A 722 -5.79 58.06 -4.81
CA ALA A 722 -5.50 59.42 -5.30
C ALA A 722 -6.26 60.49 -4.49
N ILE A 723 -5.66 61.66 -4.27
CA ILE A 723 -6.37 62.85 -3.77
C ILE A 723 -6.87 63.61 -5.01
N THR A 724 -8.18 63.79 -5.15
CA THR A 724 -8.80 64.36 -6.37
C THR A 724 -9.27 65.79 -6.20
N SER A 725 -9.50 66.27 -4.98
CA SER A 725 -9.79 67.68 -4.67
C SER A 725 -9.39 68.05 -3.23
N GLY A 726 -9.35 69.35 -2.92
CA GLY A 726 -9.02 69.89 -1.59
C GLY A 726 -7.52 70.07 -1.31
N ASN A 727 -6.67 69.78 -2.31
CA ASN A 727 -5.22 69.84 -2.23
C ASN A 727 -4.62 70.78 -3.28
N GLU A 728 -5.33 71.87 -3.61
CA GLU A 728 -5.00 72.79 -4.71
C GLU A 728 -3.64 73.50 -4.51
N ARG A 729 -3.13 73.54 -3.27
CA ARG A 729 -1.80 74.06 -2.92
C ARG A 729 -0.71 72.99 -2.80
N GLY A 730 -1.00 71.72 -3.09
CA GLY A 730 -0.04 70.62 -3.04
C GLY A 730 0.60 70.41 -1.66
N ARG A 731 -0.16 70.66 -0.58
CA ARG A 731 0.33 70.52 0.80
C ARG A 731 0.40 69.07 1.25
N PHE A 732 -0.41 68.20 0.66
CA PHE A 732 -0.46 66.77 0.98
C PHE A 732 -0.06 65.91 -0.22
N SER A 733 0.35 64.69 0.06
CA SER A 733 0.64 63.63 -0.91
C SER A 733 0.00 62.33 -0.44
N ILE A 734 -0.28 61.40 -1.34
CA ILE A 734 -0.82 60.08 -0.99
C ILE A 734 0.02 58.97 -1.60
N THR A 735 0.24 57.90 -0.83
CA THR A 735 1.02 56.73 -1.24
C THR A 735 0.19 55.85 -2.19
N ALA A 736 0.16 56.26 -3.46
CA ALA A 736 -0.73 55.73 -4.49
C ALA A 736 -0.34 54.32 -5.04
N GLN A 737 0.84 53.81 -4.69
CA GLN A 737 1.33 52.49 -5.07
C GLN A 737 1.48 51.60 -3.83
N SER A 738 1.31 50.27 -4.00
CA SER A 738 1.28 49.27 -2.92
C SER A 738 0.03 49.29 -2.02
N GLY A 739 -1.05 49.96 -2.42
CA GLY A 739 -2.38 49.85 -1.80
C GLY A 739 -2.50 50.34 -0.35
N ARG A 740 -1.57 51.20 0.11
CA ARG A 740 -1.49 51.58 1.54
C ARG A 740 -2.27 52.83 1.94
N GLY A 741 -2.77 53.64 1.00
CA GLY A 741 -3.64 54.80 1.29
C GLY A 741 -3.07 55.83 2.28
N LEU A 742 -1.76 55.86 2.49
CA LEU A 742 -1.12 56.75 3.46
C LEU A 742 -0.99 58.15 2.89
N ILE A 743 -1.66 59.12 3.52
CA ILE A 743 -1.53 60.54 3.27
C ILE A 743 -0.38 61.07 4.14
N SER A 744 0.58 61.76 3.50
CA SER A 744 1.71 62.40 4.16
C SER A 744 1.82 63.87 3.75
N LEU A 745 2.33 64.70 4.66
CA LEU A 745 2.57 66.10 4.43
C LEU A 745 3.67 66.29 3.36
N ALA A 746 3.40 67.06 2.31
CA ALA A 746 4.29 67.29 1.18
C ALA A 746 5.00 68.66 1.23
N GLN A 747 4.41 69.64 1.92
CA GLN A 747 4.95 70.98 2.12
C GLN A 747 4.53 71.53 3.50
N PRO A 748 5.25 72.50 4.08
CA PRO A 748 4.86 73.09 5.36
C PRO A 748 3.44 73.68 5.34
N LEU A 749 2.75 73.57 6.46
CA LEU A 749 1.46 74.22 6.70
C LEU A 749 1.66 75.64 7.25
N ASP A 750 0.55 76.36 7.35
CA ASP A 750 0.47 77.72 7.90
C ASP A 750 -0.96 77.88 8.44
N TYR A 751 -1.11 77.85 9.77
CA TYR A 751 -2.38 77.96 10.50
C TYR A 751 -3.05 79.33 10.32
N LYS A 752 -2.26 80.35 9.97
CA LYS A 752 -2.72 81.72 9.77
C LYS A 752 -3.20 81.91 8.33
N GLN A 753 -2.69 81.11 7.39
CA GLN A 753 -3.14 81.02 5.99
C GLN A 753 -4.33 80.09 5.79
N GLU A 754 -4.33 78.87 6.34
CA GLU A 754 -5.36 77.86 6.07
C GLU A 754 -5.59 76.93 7.27
N ARG A 755 -6.75 77.04 7.91
CA ARG A 755 -7.06 76.31 9.17
C ARG A 755 -7.67 74.93 8.97
N LYS A 756 -8.13 74.61 7.76
CA LYS A 756 -8.74 73.31 7.45
C LYS A 756 -8.61 72.99 5.97
N TYR A 757 -8.23 71.76 5.67
CA TYR A 757 -8.32 71.16 4.35
C TYR A 757 -9.41 70.08 4.36
N ILE A 758 -10.06 69.87 3.22
CA ILE A 758 -11.09 68.85 3.02
C ILE A 758 -10.68 68.06 1.79
N LEU A 759 -9.83 67.05 1.98
CA LEU A 759 -9.28 66.26 0.88
C LEU A 759 -10.32 65.22 0.47
N THR A 760 -10.82 65.26 -0.77
CA THR A 760 -11.55 64.10 -1.31
C THR A 760 -10.53 63.12 -1.89
N VAL A 761 -10.63 61.87 -1.44
CA VAL A 761 -9.71 60.78 -1.78
C VAL A 761 -10.50 59.69 -2.49
N THR A 762 -9.98 59.20 -3.60
CA THR A 762 -10.57 58.09 -4.35
C THR A 762 -9.72 56.85 -4.18
N ALA A 763 -10.38 55.70 -4.06
CA ALA A 763 -9.77 54.38 -4.23
C ALA A 763 -10.38 53.78 -5.50
N THR A 764 -9.52 53.41 -6.45
CA THR A 764 -9.90 52.87 -7.76
C THR A 764 -9.29 51.49 -7.94
N ASP A 765 -10.03 50.54 -8.46
CA ASP A 765 -9.58 49.17 -8.74
C ASP A 765 -8.74 49.07 -10.04
N ALA A 766 -8.64 47.86 -10.60
CA ALA A 766 -8.00 47.62 -11.89
C ALA A 766 -8.94 47.76 -13.10
N GLY A 767 -10.26 47.57 -12.93
CA GLY A 767 -11.29 47.72 -13.97
C GLY A 767 -11.72 49.17 -14.24
N GLY A 768 -11.43 50.09 -13.33
CA GLY A 768 -11.80 51.51 -13.36
C GLY A 768 -12.98 51.91 -12.48
N ARG A 769 -13.52 51.03 -11.62
CA ARG A 769 -14.54 51.41 -10.63
C ARG A 769 -13.88 52.05 -9.42
N TYR A 770 -14.64 52.85 -8.68
CA TYR A 770 -14.08 53.65 -7.59
C TYR A 770 -15.11 54.07 -6.55
N ASP A 771 -14.61 54.30 -5.34
CA ASP A 771 -15.32 54.96 -4.24
C ASP A 771 -14.55 56.21 -3.77
N THR A 772 -15.23 57.06 -3.00
CA THR A 772 -14.73 58.35 -2.55
C THR A 772 -14.96 58.53 -1.05
N ALA A 773 -13.94 58.99 -0.32
CA ALA A 773 -14.03 59.40 1.08
C ALA A 773 -13.44 60.80 1.29
N ASN A 774 -13.92 61.51 2.30
CA ASN A 774 -13.41 62.83 2.66
C ASN A 774 -12.48 62.75 3.88
N VAL A 775 -11.37 63.48 3.83
CA VAL A 775 -10.40 63.63 4.92
C VAL A 775 -10.36 65.08 5.36
N TYR A 776 -10.89 65.34 6.55
CA TYR A 776 -10.89 66.65 7.19
C TYR A 776 -9.60 66.84 7.97
N VAL A 777 -8.62 67.52 7.36
CA VAL A 777 -7.36 67.88 8.03
C VAL A 777 -7.54 69.26 8.66
N ASN A 778 -7.76 69.31 9.97
CA ASN A 778 -7.75 70.58 10.71
C ASN A 778 -6.28 70.93 11.01
N VAL A 779 -5.90 72.20 10.84
CA VAL A 779 -4.57 72.69 11.21
C VAL A 779 -4.64 73.29 12.61
N SER A 780 -3.66 73.00 13.47
CA SER A 780 -3.48 73.65 14.77
C SER A 780 -2.32 74.64 14.75
N ASP A 781 -2.42 75.69 15.58
CA ASP A 781 -1.27 76.53 15.95
C ASP A 781 -0.25 75.66 16.73
N ALA A 782 1.04 76.00 16.65
CA ALA A 782 2.09 75.19 17.26
C ALA A 782 2.20 75.41 18.78
N ASN A 783 2.67 74.40 19.51
CA ASN A 783 3.15 74.58 20.89
C ASN A 783 4.59 75.12 20.84
N THR A 784 4.86 76.27 21.45
CA THR A 784 6.11 77.04 21.21
C THR A 784 6.80 77.55 22.46
N PHE A 785 6.11 77.67 23.59
CA PHE A 785 6.67 77.99 24.89
C PHE A 785 6.52 76.79 25.83
N PRO A 786 7.55 76.41 26.60
CA PRO A 786 7.39 75.44 27.68
C PRO A 786 6.82 76.11 28.94
N PRO A 787 6.22 75.34 29.86
CA PRO A 787 6.03 75.76 31.23
C PRO A 787 7.36 76.16 31.88
N GLN A 788 7.34 77.11 32.80
CA GLN A 788 8.50 77.52 33.60
C GLN A 788 8.10 77.66 35.08
N PHE A 789 8.86 77.06 36.01
CA PHE A 789 8.58 77.22 37.45
C PHE A 789 8.82 78.64 37.96
N ASP A 790 7.87 79.17 38.75
CA ASP A 790 7.82 80.59 39.12
C ASP A 790 8.81 80.98 40.25
N ASN A 791 9.15 80.05 41.16
CA ASN A 791 9.86 80.33 42.41
C ASN A 791 10.92 79.28 42.78
N THR A 792 11.85 78.98 41.87
CA THR A 792 12.96 78.03 42.13
C THR A 792 14.12 78.68 42.91
N PRO A 793 14.80 77.98 43.85
CA PRO A 793 14.50 76.63 44.34
C PRO A 793 13.41 76.63 45.42
N TYR A 794 12.69 75.52 45.53
CA TYR A 794 11.66 75.31 46.54
C TYR A 794 12.22 74.56 47.75
N SER A 795 11.92 75.03 48.96
CA SER A 795 12.24 74.34 50.21
C SER A 795 11.13 74.46 51.25
N ALA A 796 10.94 73.41 52.05
CA ALA A 796 9.86 73.30 53.03
C ALA A 796 10.28 72.53 54.29
N THR A 797 9.52 72.72 55.37
CA THR A 797 9.70 72.01 56.65
C THR A 797 8.37 71.41 57.10
N VAL A 798 8.37 70.16 57.56
CA VAL A 798 7.18 69.46 58.05
C VAL A 798 7.54 68.71 59.34
N PHE A 799 6.68 68.76 60.36
CA PHE A 799 6.87 67.95 61.58
C PHE A 799 6.55 66.48 61.28
N GLU A 800 7.17 65.54 62.00
CA GLU A 800 6.92 64.12 61.73
C GLU A 800 5.54 63.64 62.18
N ASP A 801 5.00 64.24 63.25
CA ASP A 801 3.63 64.02 63.73
C ASP A 801 2.54 64.58 62.79
N ALA A 802 2.93 65.22 61.68
CA ALA A 802 2.00 65.80 60.72
C ALA A 802 1.11 64.70 60.08
N PRO A 803 -0.22 64.76 60.26
CA PRO A 803 -1.11 63.69 59.81
C PRO A 803 -1.13 63.55 58.29
N GLU A 804 -1.51 62.37 57.80
CA GLU A 804 -1.71 62.09 56.37
C GLU A 804 -2.62 63.14 55.71
N GLY A 805 -2.22 63.64 54.54
CA GLY A 805 -2.91 64.72 53.83
C GLY A 805 -2.48 66.14 54.22
N SER A 806 -1.54 66.30 55.15
CA SER A 806 -0.97 67.62 55.50
C SER A 806 -0.27 68.25 54.31
N THR A 807 -0.60 69.50 53.99
CA THR A 807 0.04 70.25 52.89
C THR A 807 1.39 70.80 53.33
N VAL A 808 2.44 70.43 52.60
CA VAL A 808 3.83 70.78 52.91
C VAL A 808 4.26 72.05 52.17
N ILE A 809 3.99 72.10 50.86
CA ILE A 809 4.30 73.24 49.99
C ILE A 809 3.40 73.20 48.75
N MET A 810 3.25 74.34 48.07
CA MET A 810 2.57 74.42 46.78
C MET A 810 3.54 75.05 45.76
N VAL A 811 3.94 74.27 44.76
CA VAL A 811 4.76 74.77 43.64
C VAL A 811 3.86 75.37 42.56
N ALA A 812 4.42 76.27 41.75
CA ALA A 812 3.70 76.92 40.67
C ALA A 812 4.61 77.14 39.47
N ALA A 813 4.03 77.02 38.28
CA ALA A 813 4.66 77.30 37.01
C ALA A 813 3.69 78.09 36.12
N SER A 814 4.25 78.84 35.18
CA SER A 814 3.53 79.64 34.19
C SER A 814 3.98 79.30 32.78
N ASP A 815 3.10 79.53 31.80
CA ASP A 815 3.31 79.18 30.39
C ASP A 815 3.00 80.39 29.49
N GLY A 816 3.67 80.48 28.34
CA GLY A 816 3.57 81.59 27.39
C GLY A 816 2.53 81.42 26.27
N ASP A 817 2.03 80.19 26.03
CA ASP A 817 1.07 79.89 24.98
C ASP A 817 -0.40 80.10 25.44
N THR A 818 -1.40 79.57 24.72
CA THR A 818 -2.82 79.69 25.11
C THR A 818 -3.63 78.41 24.87
N GLY A 819 -4.68 78.20 25.66
CA GLY A 819 -5.53 77.01 25.56
C GLY A 819 -4.90 75.79 26.23
N GLU A 820 -4.99 74.61 25.61
CA GLU A 820 -4.33 73.40 26.13
C GLU A 820 -2.80 73.50 26.09
N ASN A 821 -2.24 74.21 25.12
CA ASN A 821 -0.81 74.50 25.02
C ASN A 821 -0.25 75.21 26.27
N ALA A 822 -1.09 75.92 27.04
CA ALA A 822 -0.71 76.55 28.31
C ALA A 822 -1.43 75.94 29.53
N ARG A 823 -2.05 74.75 29.40
CA ARG A 823 -2.66 74.04 30.53
C ARG A 823 -1.63 73.15 31.22
N ILE A 824 -0.98 73.71 32.24
CA ILE A 824 0.02 72.99 33.04
C ILE A 824 -0.63 71.91 33.91
N THR A 825 0.05 70.76 33.97
CA THR A 825 -0.15 69.66 34.90
C THR A 825 1.15 69.38 35.67
N TYR A 826 1.03 69.00 36.94
CA TYR A 826 2.16 68.75 37.84
C TYR A 826 2.29 67.28 38.22
N SER A 827 3.51 66.75 38.27
CA SER A 827 3.79 65.38 38.73
C SER A 827 5.12 65.27 39.47
N LEU A 828 5.20 64.37 40.46
CA LEU A 828 6.48 63.95 41.04
C LEU A 828 7.19 63.00 40.06
N SER A 829 8.50 63.14 39.95
CA SER A 829 9.37 62.40 39.02
C SER A 829 10.63 61.92 39.76
N GLY A 830 11.17 60.77 39.34
CA GLY A 830 12.18 60.04 40.10
C GLY A 830 11.61 58.88 40.90
N ASP A 831 12.48 58.11 41.57
CA ASP A 831 12.09 56.90 42.30
C ASP A 831 11.09 57.19 43.43
N THR A 832 10.20 56.22 43.68
CA THR A 832 9.02 56.42 44.53
C THR A 832 9.38 56.91 45.93
N VAL A 833 8.91 58.12 46.25
CA VAL A 833 8.80 58.63 47.62
C VAL A 833 7.32 58.57 48.03
N PRO A 834 6.79 57.40 48.43
CA PRO A 834 5.36 57.21 48.70
C PRO A 834 4.87 57.93 49.97
N GLU A 835 5.75 58.66 50.66
CA GLU A 835 5.45 59.55 51.78
C GLU A 835 4.86 60.89 51.31
N PHE A 836 5.00 61.27 50.04
CA PHE A 836 4.39 62.48 49.47
C PHE A 836 3.64 62.24 48.15
N VAL A 837 2.62 63.05 47.90
CA VAL A 837 1.84 63.11 46.66
C VAL A 837 1.64 64.56 46.24
N ILE A 838 1.64 64.83 44.93
CA ILE A 838 1.35 66.16 44.38
C ILE A 838 -0.02 66.20 43.70
N HIS A 839 -0.78 67.26 43.93
CA HIS A 839 -2.07 67.46 43.30
C HIS A 839 -1.90 68.06 41.88
N PRO A 840 -2.37 67.36 40.81
CA PRO A 840 -1.86 67.58 39.45
C PRO A 840 -2.29 68.89 38.79
N SER A 841 -3.27 69.62 39.33
CA SER A 841 -3.73 70.91 38.79
C SER A 841 -3.46 72.11 39.71
N THR A 842 -2.81 71.90 40.87
CA THR A 842 -2.49 73.00 41.81
C THR A 842 -1.06 72.99 42.32
N GLY A 843 -0.26 71.96 42.03
CA GLY A 843 1.13 71.86 42.50
C GLY A 843 1.28 71.68 44.02
N ALA A 844 0.18 71.44 44.75
CA ALA A 844 0.20 71.22 46.19
C ALA A 844 0.78 69.84 46.51
N ILE A 845 1.90 69.80 47.23
CA ILE A 845 2.54 68.58 47.75
C ILE A 845 1.99 68.34 49.16
N THR A 846 1.41 67.16 49.38
CA THR A 846 0.87 66.74 50.67
C THR A 846 1.53 65.44 51.14
N THR A 847 1.57 65.20 52.45
CA THR A 847 1.94 63.88 52.99
C THR A 847 0.92 62.83 52.54
N SER A 848 1.39 61.63 52.21
CA SER A 848 0.56 60.44 51.88
C SER A 848 0.79 59.26 52.83
N LYS A 849 1.62 59.47 53.85
CA LYS A 849 1.90 58.59 55.00
C LYS A 849 2.28 59.45 56.21
N PRO A 850 2.36 58.88 57.43
CA PRO A 850 3.09 59.49 58.53
C PRO A 850 4.58 59.62 58.17
N LEU A 851 5.27 60.54 58.83
CA LEU A 851 6.70 60.73 58.71
C LEU A 851 7.40 60.26 60.00
N ASP A 852 8.72 60.08 59.92
CA ASP A 852 9.57 59.49 60.95
C ASP A 852 11.00 60.00 60.67
N ARG A 853 11.55 60.83 61.57
CA ARG A 853 12.81 61.57 61.36
C ARG A 853 14.01 60.75 61.83
N GLU A 854 13.83 59.86 62.79
CA GLU A 854 14.80 58.87 63.27
C GLU A 854 15.18 57.92 62.13
N VAL A 855 14.20 57.53 61.31
CA VAL A 855 14.39 56.80 60.04
C VAL A 855 14.84 57.74 58.91
N LYS A 856 14.19 58.90 58.72
CA LYS A 856 14.51 59.78 57.57
C LYS A 856 14.14 61.26 57.78
N GLY A 857 15.04 62.02 58.40
CA GLY A 857 14.95 63.47 58.60
C GLY A 857 14.88 64.39 57.36
N GLY A 858 14.78 63.89 56.12
CA GLY A 858 14.71 64.76 54.94
C GLY A 858 14.54 64.05 53.59
N TYR A 859 14.00 64.78 52.61
CA TYR A 859 13.64 64.30 51.27
C TYR A 859 13.96 65.36 50.21
N LEU A 860 14.31 64.90 49.00
CA LEU A 860 14.44 65.73 47.81
C LEU A 860 13.46 65.18 46.76
N LEU A 861 12.53 66.01 46.29
CA LEU A 861 11.51 65.62 45.31
C LEU A 861 11.70 66.39 44.01
N THR A 862 11.94 65.70 42.88
CA THR A 862 11.96 66.36 41.56
C THR A 862 10.53 66.47 41.03
N VAL A 863 10.03 67.68 40.85
CA VAL A 863 8.70 67.98 40.30
C VAL A 863 8.80 68.37 38.84
N THR A 864 8.00 67.73 37.98
CA THR A 864 7.77 68.15 36.60
C THR A 864 6.52 69.03 36.51
N ALA A 865 6.61 70.14 35.77
CA ALA A 865 5.45 70.89 35.26
C ALA A 865 5.39 70.68 33.74
N ARG A 866 4.23 70.30 33.20
CA ARG A 866 4.06 69.88 31.80
C ARG A 866 2.76 70.41 31.21
N ASP A 867 2.81 70.94 29.99
CA ASP A 867 1.61 71.42 29.28
C ASP A 867 0.77 70.27 28.67
N ASN A 868 -0.40 70.62 28.11
CA ASN A 868 -1.26 69.72 27.34
C ASN A 868 -1.14 69.95 25.80
N GLY A 869 -0.07 70.60 25.34
CA GLY A 869 0.22 70.83 23.94
C GLY A 869 0.63 69.57 23.18
N ASN A 870 0.92 69.71 21.88
CA ASN A 870 1.39 68.61 21.05
C ASN A 870 2.46 69.08 20.04
N PRO A 871 3.74 68.68 20.18
CA PRO A 871 4.29 67.90 21.29
C PRO A 871 4.20 68.66 22.62
N PRO A 872 3.91 67.99 23.75
CA PRO A 872 3.85 68.65 25.03
C PRO A 872 5.26 68.93 25.57
N LEU A 873 5.46 70.13 26.09
CA LEU A 873 6.72 70.58 26.68
C LEU A 873 6.63 70.57 28.22
N SER A 874 7.79 70.65 28.88
CA SER A 874 7.89 70.53 30.32
C SER A 874 9.17 71.11 30.90
N ASP A 875 9.09 71.59 32.14
CA ASP A 875 10.21 72.01 32.99
C ASP A 875 10.24 71.18 34.28
N THR A 876 11.39 71.17 34.97
CA THR A 876 11.64 70.33 36.16
C THR A 876 12.44 71.08 37.22
N THR A 877 11.93 71.09 38.46
CA THR A 877 12.63 71.64 39.64
C THR A 877 12.71 70.62 40.75
N ASP A 878 13.78 70.66 41.53
CA ASP A 878 13.82 69.98 42.82
C ASP A 878 13.13 70.79 43.93
N VAL A 879 12.59 70.07 44.91
CA VAL A 879 11.97 70.57 46.14
C VAL A 879 12.62 69.88 47.33
N GLU A 880 13.26 70.63 48.22
CA GLU A 880 13.87 70.11 49.45
C GLU A 880 12.86 70.13 50.61
N ILE A 881 12.65 69.00 51.28
CA ILE A 881 11.76 68.88 52.45
C ILE A 881 12.58 68.38 53.64
N THR A 882 12.68 69.20 54.68
CA THR A 882 13.27 68.80 55.97
C THR A 882 12.18 68.32 56.91
N VAL A 883 12.36 67.16 57.55
CA VAL A 883 11.47 66.69 58.61
C VAL A 883 11.94 67.28 59.95
N VAL A 884 10.99 67.77 60.75
CA VAL A 884 11.23 68.44 62.03
C VAL A 884 10.84 67.53 63.18
N ASP A 885 11.79 67.43 64.11
CA ASP A 885 11.83 66.58 65.30
C ASP A 885 10.72 66.88 66.33
N VAL A 886 10.14 65.83 66.90
CA VAL A 886 9.14 65.83 67.99
C VAL A 886 9.62 64.90 69.11
N ASN A 887 9.36 65.24 70.39
CA ASN A 887 9.88 64.47 71.54
C ASN A 887 9.07 63.20 71.80
N ASP A 888 9.30 62.17 70.99
CA ASP A 888 8.55 60.93 70.88
C ASP A 888 9.28 59.75 71.56
N ASN A 889 10.62 59.75 71.63
CA ASN A 889 11.40 58.74 72.33
C ASN A 889 11.84 59.18 73.74
N PRO A 890 11.88 58.26 74.74
CA PRO A 890 12.41 58.53 76.07
C PRO A 890 13.90 58.15 76.23
N PRO A 891 14.65 58.77 77.16
CA PRO A 891 16.02 58.37 77.48
C PRO A 891 16.11 56.94 78.00
N VAL A 892 17.02 56.12 77.47
CA VAL A 892 17.20 54.71 77.88
C VAL A 892 18.59 54.47 78.48
N PHE A 893 18.63 53.96 79.73
CA PHE A 893 19.87 53.55 80.40
C PHE A 893 20.57 52.37 79.70
N SER A 894 21.90 52.40 79.71
CA SER A 894 22.77 51.44 79.01
C SER A 894 22.87 50.07 79.70
N GLU A 895 22.61 50.03 81.01
CA GLU A 895 22.64 48.83 81.85
C GLU A 895 21.40 48.81 82.76
N PRO A 896 20.84 47.64 83.10
CA PRO A 896 19.61 47.54 83.90
C PRO A 896 19.83 47.78 85.41
N SER A 897 21.08 47.77 85.88
CA SER A 897 21.47 48.13 87.25
C SER A 897 23.00 48.28 87.37
N TYR A 898 23.47 49.10 88.30
CA TYR A 898 24.89 49.36 88.52
C TYR A 898 25.32 48.99 89.95
N ARG A 899 26.57 48.54 90.16
CA ARG A 899 27.13 48.31 91.51
C ARG A 899 28.61 48.65 91.60
N ALA A 900 29.04 49.20 92.73
CA ALA A 900 30.43 49.53 93.04
C ALA A 900 30.72 49.42 94.55
N SER A 901 31.98 49.56 94.95
CA SER A 901 32.40 49.68 96.35
C SER A 901 33.36 50.86 96.54
N VAL A 902 33.41 51.40 97.75
CA VAL A 902 34.16 52.60 98.12
C VAL A 902 34.75 52.44 99.52
N SER A 903 35.96 52.96 99.75
CA SER A 903 36.58 53.00 101.08
C SER A 903 35.95 54.11 101.92
N GLU A 904 35.87 53.96 103.25
CA GLU A 904 35.29 55.02 104.09
C GLU A 904 36.17 56.28 104.16
N ASP A 905 37.49 56.11 104.14
CA ASP A 905 38.49 57.19 104.03
C ASP A 905 38.46 57.93 102.66
N ALA A 906 37.61 57.50 101.72
CA ALA A 906 37.41 58.16 100.44
C ALA A 906 36.78 59.55 100.63
N GLY A 907 37.65 60.57 100.61
CA GLY A 907 37.27 61.96 100.78
C GLY A 907 36.16 62.45 99.83
N VAL A 908 35.47 63.51 100.26
CA VAL A 908 34.31 64.08 99.57
C VAL A 908 34.61 64.39 98.10
N GLY A 909 33.76 63.91 97.20
CA GLY A 909 33.91 64.04 95.75
C GLY A 909 34.64 62.88 95.06
N ALA A 910 35.03 61.83 95.81
CA ALA A 910 35.54 60.59 95.24
C ALA A 910 34.50 59.99 94.27
N SER A 911 34.94 59.66 93.04
CA SER A 911 34.06 59.13 91.99
C SER A 911 33.98 57.60 92.08
N ILE A 912 32.77 57.07 92.03
CA ILE A 912 32.47 55.68 92.38
C ILE A 912 32.11 54.86 91.14
N ILE A 913 31.13 55.35 90.37
CA ILE A 913 30.61 54.70 89.17
C ILE A 913 29.96 55.75 88.26
N GLN A 914 29.80 55.46 86.98
CA GLN A 914 29.12 56.32 86.02
C GLN A 914 27.91 55.59 85.43
N VAL A 915 26.72 56.14 85.60
CA VAL A 915 25.53 55.70 84.87
C VAL A 915 25.45 56.42 83.53
N ARG A 916 24.84 55.80 82.53
CA ARG A 916 24.68 56.40 81.20
C ARG A 916 23.36 55.98 80.57
N ALA A 917 22.61 56.95 80.08
CA ALA A 917 21.51 56.77 79.14
C ALA A 917 21.82 57.46 77.81
N ASN A 918 21.12 57.06 76.75
CA ASN A 918 21.10 57.75 75.47
C ASN A 918 19.64 57.93 75.03
N ASP A 919 19.42 58.85 74.12
CA ASP A 919 18.12 59.16 73.53
C ASP A 919 18.22 59.06 71.98
N ALA A 920 17.09 59.00 71.28
CA ALA A 920 17.01 58.89 69.82
C ALA A 920 16.71 60.23 69.12
N ASP A 921 16.05 61.16 69.81
CA ASP A 921 15.50 62.38 69.23
C ASP A 921 16.61 63.43 68.99
N ALA A 922 16.29 64.62 68.46
CA ALA A 922 17.29 65.62 68.04
C ALA A 922 17.43 66.82 68.99
N GLY A 923 18.68 67.29 69.15
CA GLY A 923 19.01 68.65 69.62
C GLY A 923 18.79 68.94 71.11
N LEU A 924 17.53 69.08 71.51
CA LEU A 924 17.07 69.22 72.90
C LEU A 924 16.24 68.02 73.34
N ASN A 925 15.42 67.49 72.44
CA ASN A 925 14.65 66.27 72.65
C ASN A 925 15.62 65.12 72.96
N GLY A 926 16.61 64.86 72.09
CA GLY A 926 17.66 63.86 72.37
C GLY A 926 18.69 64.18 73.47
N ARG A 927 18.45 65.15 74.37
CA ARG A 927 19.47 65.63 75.33
C ARG A 927 19.22 65.14 76.76
N VAL A 928 19.88 64.04 77.10
CA VAL A 928 19.81 63.42 78.42
C VAL A 928 20.47 64.26 79.54
N LYS A 929 19.76 64.35 80.65
CA LYS A 929 20.14 64.91 81.96
C LYS A 929 19.95 63.86 83.07
N TYR A 930 20.84 63.83 84.05
CA TYR A 930 20.84 62.85 85.16
C TYR A 930 20.46 63.46 86.51
N SER A 931 19.80 62.68 87.36
CA SER A 931 19.52 63.02 88.77
C SER A 931 19.33 61.75 89.61
N PHE A 932 19.08 61.89 90.92
CA PHE A 932 18.53 60.81 91.76
C PHE A 932 17.02 61.01 91.97
N GLU A 933 16.28 59.92 92.14
CA GLU A 933 14.84 59.95 92.39
C GLU A 933 14.53 60.74 93.68
N GLY A 934 13.68 61.77 93.58
CA GLY A 934 13.42 62.71 94.68
C GLY A 934 14.50 63.79 94.88
N GLY A 935 15.55 63.80 94.06
CA GLY A 935 16.60 64.83 94.04
C GLY A 935 17.84 64.55 94.88
N ASN A 936 17.85 63.48 95.69
CA ASN A 936 19.03 62.98 96.40
C ASN A 936 18.91 61.46 96.67
N ASP A 937 19.90 60.88 97.32
CA ASP A 937 19.94 59.48 97.76
C ASP A 937 19.18 59.20 99.06
N GLY A 938 18.32 60.12 99.52
CA GLY A 938 17.59 60.06 100.79
C GLY A 938 18.44 60.23 102.06
N LYS A 939 19.75 59.92 102.03
CA LYS A 939 20.66 59.95 103.20
C LYS A 939 21.70 61.08 103.15
N GLY A 940 21.91 61.73 102.00
CA GLY A 940 22.95 62.74 101.78
C GLY A 940 24.37 62.17 101.76
N ALA A 941 24.55 60.91 101.33
CA ALA A 941 25.84 60.24 101.23
C ALA A 941 26.47 60.37 99.84
N PHE A 942 25.65 60.44 98.78
CA PHE A 942 26.10 60.52 97.38
C PHE A 942 25.46 61.66 96.59
N SER A 943 26.17 62.10 95.55
CA SER A 943 25.66 63.00 94.51
C SER A 943 25.90 62.38 93.13
N ILE A 944 25.15 62.84 92.13
CA ILE A 944 25.30 62.44 90.73
C ILE A 944 25.50 63.71 89.88
N ASP A 945 26.45 63.66 88.95
CA ASP A 945 26.69 64.76 88.02
C ASP A 945 25.59 64.83 86.94
N GLU A 946 24.95 66.00 86.85
CA GLU A 946 23.76 66.25 86.01
C GLU A 946 23.99 65.98 84.51
N THR A 947 25.23 66.05 84.03
CA THR A 947 25.57 65.97 82.60
C THR A 947 26.29 64.67 82.21
N SER A 948 27.03 64.08 83.14
CA SER A 948 27.88 62.92 82.90
C SER A 948 27.42 61.65 83.62
N GLY A 949 26.48 61.72 84.55
CA GLY A 949 25.98 60.56 85.29
C GLY A 949 27.00 59.96 86.27
N VAL A 950 28.10 60.66 86.58
CA VAL A 950 29.11 60.20 87.53
C VAL A 950 28.59 60.34 88.96
N VAL A 951 28.44 59.20 89.65
CA VAL A 951 28.10 59.14 91.08
C VAL A 951 29.36 59.34 91.93
N ARG A 952 29.26 60.20 92.95
CA ARG A 952 30.36 60.59 93.83
C ARG A 952 29.94 60.60 95.30
N THR A 953 30.92 60.50 96.22
CA THR A 953 30.68 60.78 97.65
C THR A 953 30.31 62.25 97.85
N ALA A 954 29.18 62.53 98.51
CA ALA A 954 28.72 63.88 98.87
C ALA A 954 29.18 64.31 100.27
N ARG A 955 29.58 63.35 101.10
CA ARG A 955 30.26 63.53 102.40
C ARG A 955 31.28 62.40 102.61
N MET A 956 32.09 62.49 103.66
CA MET A 956 32.87 61.35 104.12
C MET A 956 31.92 60.23 104.56
N LEU A 957 32.33 58.99 104.31
CA LEU A 957 31.62 57.81 104.74
C LEU A 957 32.23 57.32 106.05
N ASP A 958 31.47 56.50 106.76
CA ASP A 958 31.76 55.94 108.07
C ASP A 958 30.98 54.62 108.08
N ARG A 959 31.73 53.51 108.05
CA ARG A 959 31.17 52.17 107.90
C ARG A 959 30.56 51.68 109.20
N GLU A 960 31.03 52.16 110.34
CA GLU A 960 30.49 51.87 111.68
C GLU A 960 29.09 52.45 111.83
N THR A 961 28.81 53.56 111.12
CA THR A 961 27.48 54.09 110.91
C THR A 961 26.70 53.32 109.82
N GLU A 962 27.26 53.11 108.61
CA GLU A 962 26.54 52.41 107.52
C GLU A 962 27.42 51.73 106.46
N GLN A 963 27.33 50.40 106.39
CA GLN A 963 28.12 49.54 105.49
C GLN A 963 27.67 49.48 104.00
N GLN A 964 26.43 49.85 103.64
CA GLN A 964 25.90 49.70 102.27
C GLN A 964 24.76 50.68 101.96
N TYR A 965 24.69 51.12 100.70
CA TYR A 965 23.65 52.02 100.19
C TYR A 965 23.06 51.51 98.87
N SER A 966 21.79 51.85 98.61
CA SER A 966 21.10 51.60 97.34
C SER A 966 20.40 52.88 96.89
N LEU A 967 20.69 53.31 95.68
CA LEU A 967 20.30 54.60 95.08
C LEU A 967 19.44 54.33 93.84
N VAL A 968 18.56 55.26 93.47
CA VAL A 968 17.82 55.21 92.19
C VAL A 968 18.18 56.46 91.39
N ALA A 969 18.84 56.26 90.25
CA ALA A 969 19.15 57.32 89.30
C ALA A 969 18.04 57.47 88.26
N VAL A 970 17.82 58.70 87.79
CA VAL A 970 16.82 59.09 86.80
C VAL A 970 17.54 59.75 85.62
N ALA A 971 17.17 59.36 84.41
CA ALA A 971 17.51 60.06 83.18
C ALA A 971 16.27 60.79 82.68
N LEU A 972 16.40 62.07 82.35
CA LEU A 972 15.36 62.94 81.80
C LEU A 972 15.88 63.52 80.47
N ASP A 973 15.01 63.82 79.52
CA ASP A 973 15.39 64.60 78.34
C ASP A 973 15.32 66.12 78.58
N HIS A 974 15.35 66.92 77.51
CA HIS A 974 15.04 68.36 77.51
C HIS A 974 13.98 68.74 76.46
N GLY A 975 13.11 67.80 76.11
CA GLY A 975 12.01 68.00 75.18
C GLY A 975 10.75 68.60 75.83
N ALA A 976 9.65 68.58 75.09
CA ALA A 976 8.37 69.12 75.54
C ALA A 976 7.19 68.32 74.94
N PRO A 977 6.55 67.41 75.69
CA PRO A 977 6.76 67.10 77.11
C PRO A 977 8.08 66.38 77.39
N GLU A 978 8.67 66.62 78.56
CA GLU A 978 9.87 65.89 79.03
C GLU A 978 9.53 64.41 79.32
N GLN A 979 10.29 63.48 78.77
CA GLN A 979 10.25 62.03 79.05
C GLN A 979 11.42 61.57 79.93
N SER A 980 11.34 60.34 80.46
CA SER A 980 12.30 59.86 81.46
C SER A 980 12.35 58.34 81.66
N SER A 981 13.46 57.84 82.24
CA SER A 981 13.60 56.48 82.76
C SER A 981 14.43 56.44 84.06
N THR A 982 14.45 55.29 84.75
CA THR A 982 15.14 55.12 86.04
C THR A 982 15.98 53.83 86.12
N VAL A 983 17.00 53.81 86.98
CA VAL A 983 17.90 52.67 87.19
C VAL A 983 18.46 52.61 88.62
N THR A 984 18.67 51.41 89.17
CA THR A 984 19.21 51.22 90.52
C THR A 984 20.74 51.17 90.53
N VAL A 985 21.37 51.80 91.54
CA VAL A 985 22.82 51.81 91.79
C VAL A 985 23.10 51.35 93.23
N THR A 986 23.92 50.32 93.43
CA THR A 986 24.31 49.83 94.78
C THR A 986 25.75 50.19 95.11
N VAL A 987 26.03 50.63 96.34
CA VAL A 987 27.37 51.02 96.82
C VAL A 987 27.69 50.34 98.15
N ASP A 988 28.78 49.57 98.20
CA ASP A 988 29.31 48.94 99.42
C ASP A 988 30.46 49.77 100.04
N VAL A 989 30.54 49.85 101.38
CA VAL A 989 31.58 50.61 102.11
C VAL A 989 32.62 49.65 102.73
N LEU A 990 33.90 50.03 102.71
CA LEU A 990 35.04 49.23 103.18
C LEU A 990 35.72 49.84 104.42
N ASP A 991 36.23 48.94 105.27
CA ASP A 991 36.80 49.14 106.62
C ASP A 991 38.26 49.60 106.64
N ILE A 992 38.59 50.53 107.53
CA ILE A 992 39.93 51.07 107.82
C ILE A 992 40.20 51.00 109.34
N ASN A 993 41.47 50.85 109.74
CA ASN A 993 41.90 50.90 111.14
C ASN A 993 42.12 52.36 111.57
N ASP A 994 41.14 52.97 112.24
CA ASP A 994 41.17 54.38 112.63
C ASP A 994 40.75 54.67 114.09
N ASN A 995 40.09 53.74 114.78
CA ASN A 995 39.72 53.91 116.18
C ASN A 995 40.73 53.24 117.14
N PRO A 996 41.39 54.00 118.04
CA PRO A 996 42.32 53.43 119.00
C PRO A 996 41.61 52.65 120.12
N PRO A 997 42.31 51.73 120.82
CA PRO A 997 41.77 51.13 122.02
C PRO A 997 41.51 52.21 123.07
N MET A 998 40.34 52.21 123.69
CA MET A 998 39.93 53.18 124.71
C MET A 998 39.76 52.51 126.08
N PHE A 999 40.29 53.15 127.13
CA PHE A 999 40.00 52.80 128.52
C PHE A 999 38.63 53.37 128.93
N ASP A 1000 37.90 52.68 129.81
CA ASP A 1000 36.58 53.13 130.29
C ASP A 1000 36.66 54.38 131.24
N THR A 1001 37.85 54.91 131.52
CA THR A 1001 38.10 56.06 132.41
C THR A 1001 39.29 56.92 131.92
N ASP A 1002 39.40 58.16 132.40
CA ASP A 1002 40.45 59.13 132.03
C ASP A 1002 41.69 59.11 132.96
N HIS A 1003 41.51 58.63 134.18
CA HIS A 1003 42.57 58.47 135.18
C HIS A 1003 42.18 57.37 136.18
N ILE A 1004 43.17 56.69 136.76
CA ILE A 1004 42.94 55.66 137.77
C ILE A 1004 43.54 56.10 139.10
N GLN A 1005 42.68 56.32 140.11
CA GLN A 1005 43.11 56.57 141.49
C GLN A 1005 43.08 55.27 142.28
N LEU A 1006 44.23 54.89 142.83
CA LEU A 1006 44.39 53.72 143.70
C LEU A 1006 44.87 54.19 145.07
N TYR A 1007 44.50 53.47 146.13
CA TYR A 1007 44.76 53.88 147.51
C TYR A 1007 45.42 52.75 148.28
N ILE A 1008 46.41 53.09 149.11
CA ILE A 1008 47.14 52.16 149.96
C ILE A 1008 47.48 52.84 151.29
N ALA A 1009 47.35 52.13 152.41
CA ALA A 1009 47.78 52.63 153.71
C ALA A 1009 49.32 52.61 153.79
N GLU A 1010 49.90 53.56 154.53
CA GLU A 1010 51.36 53.68 154.66
C GLU A 1010 52.03 52.43 155.25
N ASN A 1011 51.45 51.86 156.30
CA ASN A 1011 51.98 50.70 157.02
C ASN A 1011 51.88 49.35 156.28
N MET A 1012 51.61 49.38 154.97
CA MET A 1012 51.50 48.19 154.12
C MET A 1012 52.87 47.75 153.58
N PRO A 1013 53.23 46.45 153.69
CA PRO A 1013 54.53 45.96 153.26
C PRO A 1013 54.68 45.91 151.73
N VAL A 1014 55.94 45.99 151.28
CA VAL A 1014 56.39 45.74 149.90
C VAL A 1014 55.73 44.50 149.29
N GLY A 1015 55.27 44.61 148.04
CA GLY A 1015 54.68 43.50 147.28
C GLY A 1015 53.15 43.42 147.33
N SER A 1016 52.48 44.34 148.03
CA SER A 1016 51.02 44.45 148.06
C SER A 1016 50.43 44.93 146.71
N THR A 1017 49.34 44.30 146.26
CA THR A 1017 48.58 44.72 145.06
C THR A 1017 47.85 46.05 145.30
N VAL A 1018 47.73 46.86 144.25
CA VAL A 1018 47.18 48.23 144.31
C VAL A 1018 45.89 48.41 143.46
N GLY A 1019 45.73 47.69 142.34
CA GLY A 1019 44.51 47.79 141.49
C GLY A 1019 44.58 47.07 140.13
N GLU A 1020 43.51 47.20 139.32
CA GLU A 1020 43.35 46.60 137.97
C GLU A 1020 43.03 47.67 136.89
N VAL A 1021 43.23 47.37 135.60
CA VAL A 1021 43.11 48.28 134.43
C VAL A 1021 42.53 47.55 133.20
N ARG A 1022 41.66 48.20 132.37
CA ARG A 1022 41.01 47.62 131.14
C ARG A 1022 40.70 48.62 130.00
N ALA A 1023 40.66 48.14 128.75
CA ALA A 1023 40.30 48.88 127.53
C ALA A 1023 39.53 48.03 126.47
N ARG A 1024 38.95 48.69 125.46
CA ARG A 1024 38.13 48.15 124.33
C ARG A 1024 38.51 48.81 123.01
N ASP A 1025 38.12 48.26 121.87
CA ASP A 1025 38.45 48.80 120.53
C ASP A 1025 37.25 48.58 119.55
N PRO A 1026 36.81 49.57 118.74
CA PRO A 1026 35.63 49.48 117.87
C PRO A 1026 35.77 48.75 116.52
N ASP A 1027 36.97 48.74 115.91
CA ASP A 1027 37.13 48.41 114.47
C ASP A 1027 36.91 46.90 114.16
N ALA A 1028 36.79 46.51 112.87
CA ALA A 1028 36.52 45.11 112.54
C ALA A 1028 37.78 44.23 112.37
N GLY A 1029 37.56 42.92 112.57
CA GLY A 1029 38.48 41.87 112.13
C GLY A 1029 39.85 41.91 112.82
N SER A 1030 40.89 42.26 112.07
CA SER A 1030 42.26 42.36 112.58
C SER A 1030 42.55 43.64 113.35
N ASN A 1031 41.69 44.65 113.22
CA ASN A 1031 42.01 46.01 113.66
C ASN A 1031 41.85 46.16 115.17
N ALA A 1032 40.77 45.61 115.74
CA ALA A 1032 40.44 45.73 117.16
C ALA A 1032 41.09 44.69 118.11
N HIS A 1033 42.42 44.65 118.22
CA HIS A 1033 43.13 43.67 119.08
C HIS A 1033 44.20 44.28 120.02
N ILE A 1034 44.05 44.10 121.33
CA ILE A 1034 44.62 44.98 122.38
C ILE A 1034 45.72 44.31 123.25
N GLN A 1035 46.79 45.04 123.58
CA GLN A 1035 47.88 44.63 124.51
C GLN A 1035 48.21 45.72 125.56
N TYR A 1036 48.77 45.38 126.73
CA TYR A 1036 48.99 46.31 127.87
C TYR A 1036 50.45 46.40 128.40
N ARG A 1037 50.88 47.59 128.87
CA ARG A 1037 52.17 47.79 129.60
C ARG A 1037 52.20 49.05 130.49
N ILE A 1038 53.06 49.09 131.53
CA ILE A 1038 53.50 50.37 132.12
C ILE A 1038 54.49 51.00 131.14
N ASN A 1039 54.33 52.29 130.81
CA ASN A 1039 55.22 52.99 129.87
C ASN A 1039 55.97 54.19 130.47
N GLY A 1040 55.59 54.70 131.64
CA GLY A 1040 56.30 55.84 132.24
C GLY A 1040 55.72 56.38 133.54
N GLY A 1041 56.12 57.62 133.87
CA GLY A 1041 55.78 58.34 135.09
C GLY A 1041 56.90 58.31 136.16
N PRO A 1042 56.96 59.31 137.06
CA PRO A 1042 58.08 59.51 137.98
C PRO A 1042 58.30 58.36 138.96
N ASP A 1043 57.24 57.61 139.30
CA ASP A 1043 57.26 56.54 140.29
C ASP A 1043 57.13 55.15 139.70
N ALA A 1044 57.18 55.00 138.37
CA ALA A 1044 56.98 53.72 137.69
C ALA A 1044 57.91 52.59 138.16
N LYS A 1045 59.10 52.91 138.68
CA LYS A 1045 60.05 51.93 139.24
C LYS A 1045 59.58 51.31 140.57
N ASN A 1046 58.70 52.01 141.27
CA ASN A 1046 58.15 51.63 142.58
C ASN A 1046 56.96 50.67 142.43
N PHE A 1047 56.55 50.34 141.20
CA PHE A 1047 55.44 49.43 140.89
C PHE A 1047 55.81 48.45 139.76
N ILE A 1048 55.02 47.42 139.57
CA ILE A 1048 55.03 46.52 138.39
C ILE A 1048 53.60 46.16 137.99
N MET A 1049 53.41 45.75 136.73
CA MET A 1049 52.10 45.34 136.20
C MET A 1049 52.14 43.96 135.54
N VAL A 1050 51.05 43.20 135.67
CA VAL A 1050 50.85 41.84 135.15
C VAL A 1050 49.62 41.84 134.24
N ALA A 1051 49.70 41.30 133.01
CA ALA A 1051 48.67 41.48 131.98
C ALA A 1051 48.04 40.16 131.50
N HIS A 1052 46.76 40.24 131.10
CA HIS A 1052 45.90 39.13 130.68
C HIS A 1052 45.26 39.46 129.30
N PRO A 1053 45.96 39.20 128.17
CA PRO A 1053 45.55 39.73 126.86
C PRO A 1053 44.15 39.29 126.41
N ASN A 1054 43.85 38.00 126.48
CA ASN A 1054 42.56 37.43 126.04
C ASN A 1054 41.34 37.92 126.86
N GLU A 1055 41.57 38.54 128.02
CA GLU A 1055 40.54 39.09 128.91
C GLU A 1055 40.48 40.62 128.89
N GLY A 1056 41.40 41.28 128.16
CA GLY A 1056 41.45 42.74 128.06
C GLY A 1056 41.78 43.45 129.38
N ARG A 1057 42.65 42.89 130.26
CA ARG A 1057 42.94 43.47 131.58
C ARG A 1057 44.38 43.30 132.11
N ALA A 1058 44.76 44.09 133.12
CA ALA A 1058 46.05 44.01 133.81
C ALA A 1058 46.01 44.51 135.28
N GLU A 1059 46.88 44.00 136.17
CA GLU A 1059 46.96 44.30 137.63
C GLU A 1059 48.28 44.98 138.03
N LEU A 1060 48.24 45.93 138.99
CA LEU A 1060 49.38 46.75 139.48
C LEU A 1060 49.78 46.40 140.93
N VAL A 1061 51.10 46.34 141.24
CA VAL A 1061 51.66 45.90 142.55
C VAL A 1061 52.82 46.81 143.03
N THR A 1062 52.92 47.12 144.33
CA THR A 1062 53.97 48.00 144.92
C THR A 1062 55.31 47.29 145.17
N ARG A 1063 56.41 48.07 145.19
CA ARG A 1063 57.81 47.61 145.38
C ARG A 1063 58.61 48.33 146.47
N ILE A 1064 58.00 49.29 147.18
CA ILE A 1064 58.65 50.05 148.26
C ILE A 1064 57.73 50.13 149.48
N ASP A 1065 58.33 50.32 150.65
CA ASP A 1065 57.62 50.75 151.86
C ASP A 1065 57.16 52.21 151.70
N LEU A 1066 56.08 52.57 152.38
CA LEU A 1066 55.38 53.85 152.26
C LEU A 1066 55.27 54.51 153.64
N ASP A 1067 55.23 55.83 153.66
CA ASP A 1067 55.36 56.67 154.85
C ASP A 1067 54.60 57.96 154.56
N TYR A 1068 53.66 58.34 155.42
CA TYR A 1068 52.84 59.53 155.19
C TYR A 1068 53.54 60.78 155.72
N GLU A 1069 54.29 60.73 156.83
CA GLU A 1069 54.99 61.90 157.38
C GLU A 1069 56.09 62.43 156.43
N SER A 1070 56.63 61.54 155.59
CA SER A 1070 57.38 61.87 154.39
C SER A 1070 56.66 62.89 153.49
N PRO A 1071 57.38 63.84 152.87
CA PRO A 1071 56.79 64.83 151.98
C PRO A 1071 56.16 64.27 150.69
N LYS A 1072 56.15 62.95 150.45
CA LYS A 1072 55.59 62.33 149.24
C LYS A 1072 54.44 61.35 149.51
N LYS A 1073 53.27 61.93 149.81
CA LYS A 1073 52.00 61.23 150.06
C LYS A 1073 51.31 60.64 148.81
N LYS A 1074 51.89 60.77 147.62
CA LYS A 1074 51.32 60.31 146.33
C LYS A 1074 52.41 59.90 145.33
N TYR A 1075 52.11 58.87 144.55
CA TYR A 1075 52.98 58.31 143.52
C TYR A 1075 52.27 58.29 142.16
N GLN A 1076 53.00 58.53 141.08
CA GLN A 1076 52.42 58.62 139.73
C GLN A 1076 53.18 57.77 138.70
N LEU A 1077 52.43 56.95 137.98
CA LEU A 1077 52.88 56.14 136.86
C LEU A 1077 51.86 56.25 135.70
N ASN A 1078 52.18 55.66 134.55
CA ASN A 1078 51.33 55.67 133.36
C ASN A 1078 51.27 54.28 132.70
N VAL A 1079 50.08 53.89 132.28
CA VAL A 1079 49.76 52.59 131.68
C VAL A 1079 49.26 52.79 130.25
N GLN A 1080 49.60 51.86 129.36
CA GLN A 1080 49.31 51.93 127.92
C GLN A 1080 48.52 50.71 127.46
N ALA A 1081 47.59 50.91 126.52
CA ALA A 1081 46.91 49.87 125.75
C ALA A 1081 47.14 50.10 124.23
N THR A 1082 47.33 49.04 123.43
CA THR A 1082 47.73 49.15 122.00
C THR A 1082 47.04 48.14 121.08
N SER A 1083 46.52 48.59 119.93
CA SER A 1083 46.21 47.79 118.73
C SER A 1083 47.07 48.33 117.58
N ASP A 1084 48.17 47.64 117.27
CA ASP A 1084 49.31 48.26 116.56
C ASP A 1084 48.91 48.82 115.17
N PRO A 1085 49.09 50.13 114.88
CA PRO A 1085 49.94 51.11 115.59
C PRO A 1085 49.20 52.02 116.60
N LEU A 1086 47.88 51.94 116.67
CA LEU A 1086 47.03 52.77 117.51
C LEU A 1086 47.13 52.38 119.00
N ARG A 1087 46.94 53.37 119.87
CA ARG A 1087 47.13 53.19 121.32
C ARG A 1087 46.53 54.32 122.14
N SER A 1088 46.20 53.99 123.38
CA SER A 1088 45.84 54.94 124.43
C SER A 1088 46.75 54.80 125.65
N ASP A 1089 46.82 55.88 126.42
CA ASP A 1089 47.68 56.03 127.59
C ASP A 1089 46.86 56.62 128.74
N ILE A 1090 46.93 56.00 129.93
CA ILE A 1090 46.15 56.39 131.11
C ILE A 1090 47.06 56.60 132.35
N PRO A 1091 46.98 57.75 133.03
CA PRO A 1091 47.72 58.01 134.26
C PRO A 1091 47.10 57.27 135.45
N VAL A 1092 47.95 56.63 136.25
CA VAL A 1092 47.57 55.95 137.49
C VAL A 1092 48.26 56.64 138.67
N THR A 1093 47.47 57.19 139.58
CA THR A 1093 47.96 57.83 140.82
C THR A 1093 47.68 56.93 142.01
N VAL A 1094 48.73 56.56 142.75
CA VAL A 1094 48.64 55.79 143.99
C VAL A 1094 48.76 56.76 145.17
N HIS A 1095 47.73 56.80 146.01
CA HIS A 1095 47.65 57.65 147.21
C HIS A 1095 48.07 56.87 148.46
N VAL A 1096 48.96 57.46 149.26
CA VAL A 1096 49.24 57.02 150.64
C VAL A 1096 48.23 57.67 151.59
N VAL A 1097 47.82 56.96 152.64
CA VAL A 1097 46.80 57.40 153.60
C VAL A 1097 47.34 57.43 155.04
N ASP A 1098 47.00 58.52 155.72
CA ASP A 1098 47.36 59.08 157.05
C ASP A 1098 46.99 58.22 158.29
N THR A 1099 47.82 58.22 159.35
CA THR A 1099 47.50 57.65 160.67
C THR A 1099 48.02 58.42 161.94
N ASN A 1100 47.63 59.69 162.14
CA ASN A 1100 47.50 60.49 163.42
C ASN A 1100 48.44 60.23 164.64
N ASP A 1101 49.31 61.20 165.03
CA ASP A 1101 50.16 61.13 166.25
C ASP A 1101 50.67 62.43 167.03
N ASN A 1102 50.16 63.68 166.89
CA ASN A 1102 50.73 64.96 167.49
C ASN A 1102 49.77 65.98 168.27
N ALA A 1103 50.10 67.32 168.44
CA ALA A 1103 49.38 68.33 169.34
C ALA A 1103 49.69 69.93 169.26
N PRO A 1104 48.83 70.90 169.78
CA PRO A 1104 48.76 72.41 169.49
C PRO A 1104 49.18 73.58 170.50
N VAL A 1105 49.23 74.89 170.07
CA VAL A 1105 49.67 76.17 170.82
C VAL A 1105 49.01 77.59 170.42
N LEU A 1106 49.25 78.77 171.12
CA LEU A 1106 48.54 80.13 171.11
C LEU A 1106 49.38 81.50 171.11
N SER A 1107 48.79 82.74 170.96
CA SER A 1107 49.48 84.11 170.87
C SER A 1107 48.71 85.46 171.30
N ASP A 1108 49.25 86.72 171.12
CA ASP A 1108 49.03 88.00 171.95
C ASP A 1108 48.76 89.41 171.22
N PHE A 1109 48.05 90.45 171.78
CA PHE A 1109 47.60 91.75 171.07
C PHE A 1109 46.99 93.01 171.86
N ARG A 1110 46.64 94.18 171.22
CA ARG A 1110 46.03 95.48 171.79
C ARG A 1110 45.30 96.48 170.78
N ILE A 1111 44.34 97.38 171.19
CA ILE A 1111 43.53 98.36 170.32
C ILE A 1111 43.05 99.71 171.01
N ILE A 1112 42.81 100.86 170.31
CA ILE A 1112 42.29 102.22 170.77
C ILE A 1112 41.38 102.97 169.71
N PHE A 1113 40.60 104.04 170.07
CA PHE A 1113 39.57 104.77 169.24
C PHE A 1113 39.73 106.31 169.07
N ASN A 1114 39.22 106.90 167.96
CA ASN A 1114 38.43 108.17 167.83
C ASN A 1114 38.25 108.56 166.31
N ASN A 1115 37.28 109.31 165.75
CA ASN A 1115 36.05 110.06 166.17
C ASN A 1115 36.08 111.61 166.04
N PHE A 1116 35.41 112.21 165.03
CA PHE A 1116 34.87 113.60 165.05
C PHE A 1116 33.87 113.84 163.89
N LYS A 1117 32.97 114.82 164.06
CA LYS A 1117 32.09 115.33 162.99
C LYS A 1117 31.16 114.24 162.38
N ASN A 1118 30.76 114.46 161.13
CA ASN A 1118 29.94 113.63 160.26
C ASN A 1118 30.30 112.11 160.27
N HIS A 1119 29.44 111.33 160.95
CA HIS A 1119 29.25 109.88 160.77
C HIS A 1119 30.36 108.91 161.24
N PHE A 1120 29.91 107.75 161.73
CA PHE A 1120 30.72 106.59 162.08
C PHE A 1120 30.83 105.63 160.88
N PRO A 1121 32.04 105.27 160.43
CA PRO A 1121 32.24 104.15 159.52
C PRO A 1121 32.23 102.79 160.23
N THR A 1122 31.49 101.87 159.61
CA THR A 1122 31.56 100.39 159.62
C THR A 1122 32.75 99.64 160.26
N ALA A 1123 32.41 98.41 160.72
CA ALA A 1123 33.24 97.20 160.92
C ALA A 1123 33.73 96.85 162.35
N PRO A 1124 33.63 95.57 162.77
CA PRO A 1124 34.38 94.99 163.90
C PRO A 1124 35.89 94.96 163.66
N ILE A 1125 36.69 94.91 164.74
CA ILE A 1125 38.02 95.54 164.77
C ILE A 1125 39.22 94.58 164.93
N GLY A 1126 39.04 93.24 164.95
CA GLY A 1126 40.18 92.30 165.02
C GLY A 1126 39.84 90.82 165.30
N ARG A 1127 40.87 89.95 165.22
CA ARG A 1127 40.91 88.50 165.56
C ARG A 1127 42.28 88.14 166.18
N VAL A 1128 42.43 86.93 166.73
CA VAL A 1128 43.65 86.41 167.41
C VAL A 1128 43.92 84.94 166.98
N PRO A 1129 45.17 84.46 166.79
CA PRO A 1129 45.45 83.13 166.22
C PRO A 1129 46.12 82.08 167.15
N ALA A 1130 46.02 80.79 166.74
CA ALA A 1130 46.56 79.56 167.33
C ALA A 1130 46.96 78.55 166.21
N VAL A 1131 47.72 77.48 166.50
CA VAL A 1131 48.26 76.52 165.48
C VAL A 1131 48.45 75.08 166.01
N ASP A 1132 48.37 74.07 165.13
CA ASP A 1132 48.72 72.64 165.33
C ASP A 1132 49.55 72.11 164.12
N ALA A 1133 50.11 70.91 164.23
CA ALA A 1133 50.84 70.17 163.19
C ALA A 1133 49.99 69.07 162.50
N ASP A 1134 49.11 68.39 163.25
CA ASP A 1134 48.21 67.39 162.67
C ASP A 1134 47.06 68.07 161.93
N VAL A 1135 46.91 67.77 160.64
CA VAL A 1135 45.96 68.50 159.77
C VAL A 1135 44.49 68.17 160.09
N THR A 1136 44.25 67.09 160.83
CA THR A 1136 42.92 66.60 161.21
C THR A 1136 42.33 67.32 162.44
N ASP A 1137 43.15 68.02 163.24
CA ASP A 1137 42.66 68.71 164.45
C ASP A 1137 42.22 70.14 164.15
N GLN A 1138 40.94 70.46 164.39
CA GLN A 1138 40.40 71.82 164.24
C GLN A 1138 39.58 72.29 165.44
N VAL A 1139 40.21 73.13 166.26
CA VAL A 1139 39.55 73.96 167.28
C VAL A 1139 38.69 75.04 166.60
N SER A 1140 37.42 75.16 166.98
CA SER A 1140 36.38 75.77 166.13
C SER A 1140 36.09 77.26 166.36
N SER A 1141 35.94 78.04 165.28
CA SER A 1141 35.09 79.24 165.22
C SER A 1141 34.78 79.69 163.78
N GLY A 1142 33.50 79.71 163.39
CA GLY A 1142 33.03 80.10 162.04
C GLY A 1142 32.51 81.55 161.94
N HIS A 1143 31.86 81.90 160.83
CA HIS A 1143 30.93 83.06 160.73
C HIS A 1143 29.93 82.93 159.55
N PRO A 1144 28.82 83.71 159.51
CA PRO A 1144 27.65 83.38 158.68
C PRO A 1144 27.23 84.45 157.64
N GLY A 1145 26.48 83.99 156.62
CA GLY A 1145 25.32 84.67 156.02
C GLY A 1145 25.54 85.91 155.13
N GLY A 1146 24.87 85.94 153.98
CA GLY A 1146 24.77 87.11 153.08
C GLY A 1146 25.11 86.77 151.64
#